data_AF-A0A0V1KUG7-F1
#
_entry.id   AF-A0A0V1KUG7-F1
#
_cell.length_a   1.000
_cell.length_b   1.000
_cell.length_c   1.000
_cell.angle_alpha   90.00
_cell.angle_beta   90.00
_cell.angle_gamma   90.00
#
_symmetry.space_group_name_H-M   'P 1'
#
loop_
_entity.id
_entity.type
_entity.pdbx_description
1 polymer ?
#
loop_
_entity_poly.entity_id
_entity_poly.type
_entity_poly.pdbx_seq_one_letter_code
_entity_poly.pdbx_strand_id
1 'polypeptide(L)'
;MHHLVRYVWLFGLWWPVDGDAHFDWLLYLLTGQVGLNESSKHKLLACCVHCSFFAQLLQNDRLYVLAQWNRPHRDDLQSSEHSYPSCDANIGRLNSSYEIMAKLESQPKQQVYTICDVPSANGINNQYDASTKRWKDLSTKTKIQKIIRTIILLILLLACLYFFICSLDLMTDGFKLLGGHTIADAFRSNTILKSPVAILMIGIVVTAILQSSSTVTSIAVVMVGAEAFTVEQAYYVIMGSNVGTAVTSTIVALFSSGDRGRFEKAFAAAVIHDLYNWMGVVVLFPLEVITSALFGQGAIVSLTGLMVKNLELGTLQDSEFFQKIIDPFTHLIFQADDEVLTNRSLGIVTNQSVVKRICYDSLNHTYSCPFVLNLDWPDTSIGGLLLFISLVLLICCLSGMVKVLNQLLGGGMQRILQKSLNFQLRGRWSWATGYICILLGAMVTLVVQSSSIVCSTMIPLVALDVLSLERFWVYEVGADVGTTGTAIFAALATETLKTPLQLAFCHFCFNFISIFLFYSIPPVRRIPLAAAAFLGRTSARYRWFAFVYIFGTFIIFPLIVFGLAYAGWIYPIIFAILVIFLCSTIKIISVLQKRRPHCLPRWLRTWDFLPPPLRSLDYYDHLFTCRCIRRVSDENVNSEQDVVKMRKL
;
A
#
# COMPACT_ATOMS: atom_id res chain seq x y z
N MET A 1 25.03 40.90 21.46
CA MET A 1 25.39 39.48 21.26
C MET A 1 24.36 38.60 21.94
N HIS A 2 23.28 38.27 21.24
CA HIS A 2 22.40 37.14 21.57
C HIS A 2 22.13 36.42 20.26
N HIS A 3 22.90 35.36 19.98
CA HIS A 3 22.61 34.48 18.86
C HIS A 3 21.39 33.64 19.23
N LEU A 4 20.28 33.86 18.52
CA LEU A 4 19.10 33.01 18.59
C LEU A 4 19.45 31.68 17.92
N VAL A 5 19.80 30.66 18.72
CA VAL A 5 19.92 29.28 18.23
C VAL A 5 18.52 28.81 17.85
N ARG A 6 18.28 28.59 16.55
CA ARG A 6 17.02 28.04 16.05
C ARG A 6 17.15 26.52 15.99
N TYR A 7 16.17 25.81 16.56
CA TYR A 7 16.10 24.37 16.49
C TYR A 7 15.05 23.93 15.47
N VAL A 8 15.35 22.88 14.71
CA VAL A 8 14.40 22.22 13.79
C VAL A 8 14.11 20.82 14.34
N TRP A 9 12.83 20.45 14.32
CA TRP A 9 12.36 19.15 14.79
C TRP A 9 12.28 18.17 13.62
N LEU A 10 13.09 17.11 13.64
CA LEU A 10 13.13 16.03 12.64
C LEU A 10 13.32 14.68 13.35
N PHE A 11 12.49 13.69 13.01
CA PHE A 11 12.56 12.31 13.54
C PHE A 11 12.57 12.20 15.08
N GLY A 12 11.84 13.08 15.78
CA GLY A 12 11.70 12.99 17.24
C GLY A 12 12.86 13.57 18.06
N LEU A 13 13.85 14.21 17.44
CA LEU A 13 14.94 14.92 18.12
C LEU A 13 15.04 16.39 17.63
N TRP A 14 15.49 17.28 18.52
CA TRP A 14 15.69 18.71 18.22
C TRP A 14 17.12 18.96 17.77
N TRP A 15 17.30 19.49 16.55
CA TRP A 15 18.62 19.77 15.98
C TRP A 15 18.91 21.28 15.95
N PRO A 16 20.03 21.77 16.53
CA PRO A 16 20.42 23.18 16.46
C PRO A 16 20.95 23.54 15.06
N VAL A 17 20.53 24.68 14.52
CA VAL A 17 20.99 25.19 13.23
C VAL A 17 21.76 26.50 13.44
N ASP A 18 23.08 26.48 13.20
CA ASP A 18 23.94 27.66 13.23
C ASP A 18 24.30 28.10 11.79
N GLY A 19 23.97 29.35 11.45
CA GLY A 19 24.54 30.08 10.31
C GLY A 19 23.89 29.89 8.93
N ASP A 20 23.88 30.99 8.16
CA ASP A 20 23.16 31.19 6.90
C ASP A 20 23.49 30.19 5.77
N ALA A 21 24.61 29.47 5.84
CA ALA A 21 25.01 28.49 4.81
C ALA A 21 24.16 27.19 4.81
N HIS A 22 23.49 26.86 5.93
CA HIS A 22 22.62 25.69 6.00
C HIS A 22 21.20 25.95 5.50
N PHE A 23 20.80 27.22 5.42
CA PHE A 23 19.45 27.60 5.00
C PHE A 23 19.25 27.44 3.49
N ASP A 24 20.26 27.80 2.68
CA ASP A 24 20.20 27.66 1.21
C ASP A 24 20.14 26.20 0.75
N TRP A 25 20.78 25.28 1.48
CA TRP A 25 20.72 23.83 1.19
C TRP A 25 19.33 23.25 1.45
N LEU A 26 18.69 23.65 2.56
CA LEU A 26 17.34 23.20 2.90
C LEU A 26 16.30 23.81 1.96
N LEU A 27 16.49 25.07 1.56
CA LEU A 27 15.61 25.76 0.60
C LEU A 27 15.72 25.16 -0.80
N TYR A 28 16.91 24.73 -1.23
CA TYR A 28 17.10 24.05 -2.52
C TYR A 28 16.41 22.67 -2.56
N LEU A 29 16.49 21.90 -1.46
CA LEU A 29 15.80 20.62 -1.29
C LEU A 29 14.26 20.76 -1.28
N LEU A 30 13.76 21.91 -0.83
CA LEU A 30 12.32 22.19 -0.73
C LEU A 30 11.73 22.92 -1.95
N THR A 31 12.53 23.65 -2.74
CA THR A 31 12.00 24.55 -3.80
C THR A 31 12.67 24.44 -5.16
N GLY A 32 13.83 23.78 -5.28
CA GLY A 32 14.50 23.51 -6.56
C GLY A 32 15.02 24.72 -7.36
N GLN A 33 15.13 25.93 -6.78
CA GLN A 33 15.32 27.17 -7.57
C GLN A 33 16.66 27.93 -7.45
N VAL A 34 17.76 27.34 -6.98
CA VAL A 34 19.05 28.07 -6.90
C VAL A 34 20.19 27.34 -7.62
N GLY A 35 20.84 28.03 -8.57
CA GLY A 35 22.00 27.49 -9.29
C GLY A 35 23.24 27.41 -8.41
N LEU A 36 23.85 26.22 -8.32
CA LEU A 36 25.07 25.97 -7.52
C LEU A 36 26.35 26.04 -8.37
N ASN A 37 27.39 26.68 -7.83
CA ASN A 37 28.74 26.75 -8.41
C ASN A 37 29.46 25.38 -8.43
N GLU A 38 30.36 25.19 -9.41
CA GLU A 38 31.08 23.94 -9.74
C GLU A 38 31.83 23.27 -8.56
N SER A 39 32.32 24.05 -7.59
CA SER A 39 33.03 23.51 -6.41
C SER A 39 32.12 22.68 -5.48
N SER A 40 30.82 22.99 -5.44
CA SER A 40 29.84 22.28 -4.61
C SER A 40 29.35 20.97 -5.24
N LYS A 41 29.54 20.77 -6.55
CA LYS A 41 29.12 19.55 -7.26
C LYS A 41 29.98 18.34 -6.89
N HIS A 42 31.26 18.54 -6.59
CA HIS A 42 32.18 17.46 -6.22
C HIS A 42 31.92 16.91 -4.80
N LYS A 43 31.39 17.71 -3.88
CA LYS A 43 30.95 17.24 -2.55
C LYS A 43 29.62 16.47 -2.58
N LEU A 44 28.83 16.62 -3.67
CA LEU A 44 27.57 15.91 -3.85
C LEU A 44 27.77 14.40 -4.10
N LEU A 45 28.90 14.01 -4.73
CA LEU A 45 29.14 12.62 -5.11
C LEU A 45 29.47 11.70 -3.91
N ALA A 46 29.95 12.26 -2.80
CA ALA A 46 30.36 11.49 -1.62
C ALA A 46 29.20 11.19 -0.63
N CYS A 47 28.07 11.91 -0.70
CA CYS A 47 26.91 11.68 0.17
C CYS A 47 25.82 10.76 -0.44
N CYS A 48 25.96 10.35 -1.71
CA CYS A 48 24.94 9.58 -2.42
C CYS A 48 24.75 8.13 -1.93
N VAL A 49 25.60 7.61 -1.02
CA VAL A 49 25.48 6.23 -0.50
C VAL A 49 24.37 6.09 0.56
N HIS A 50 23.89 7.18 1.18
CA HIS A 50 22.83 7.13 2.20
C HIS A 50 21.46 7.69 1.75
N CYS A 51 21.33 8.24 0.52
CA CYS A 51 20.14 8.97 0.08
C CYS A 51 19.12 8.17 -0.76
N SER A 52 19.28 6.85 -0.87
CA SER A 52 18.34 5.99 -1.64
C SER A 52 16.91 5.99 -1.08
N PHE A 53 16.72 6.39 0.18
CA PHE A 53 15.41 6.53 0.82
C PHE A 53 14.70 7.85 0.45
N PHE A 54 15.44 8.92 0.11
CA PHE A 54 14.89 10.25 -0.19
C PHE A 54 14.55 10.45 -1.68
N ALA A 55 15.19 9.70 -2.59
CA ALA A 55 14.86 9.74 -4.02
C ALA A 55 13.45 9.22 -4.35
N GLN A 56 12.79 8.53 -3.40
CA GLN A 56 11.41 8.08 -3.51
C GLN A 56 10.38 9.20 -3.24
N LEU A 57 10.81 10.32 -2.66
CA LEU A 57 9.96 11.46 -2.28
C LEU A 57 9.92 12.60 -3.33
N LEU A 58 10.88 12.65 -4.28
CA LEU A 58 11.09 13.84 -5.13
C LEU A 58 10.88 13.62 -6.65
N GLN A 59 10.44 12.44 -7.11
CA GLN A 59 10.39 12.14 -8.55
C GLN A 59 9.05 12.41 -9.27
N ASN A 60 8.19 13.28 -8.73
CA ASN A 60 6.89 13.58 -9.35
C ASN A 60 6.68 15.04 -9.80
N ASP A 61 7.74 15.80 -10.07
CA ASP A 61 7.59 17.15 -10.65
C ASP A 61 7.75 17.16 -12.18
N ARG A 62 6.60 17.07 -12.85
CA ARG A 62 6.34 17.84 -14.08
C ARG A 62 5.00 18.53 -13.96
N LEU A 63 4.98 19.64 -13.23
CA LEU A 63 3.95 20.68 -13.36
C LEU A 63 4.64 22.03 -13.30
N TYR A 64 4.90 22.58 -14.49
CA TYR A 64 5.31 23.97 -14.67
C TYR A 64 4.16 24.89 -14.21
N VAL A 65 4.40 25.69 -13.16
CA VAL A 65 3.57 26.85 -12.83
C VAL A 65 4.18 28.06 -13.54
N LEU A 66 3.59 28.45 -14.67
CA LEU A 66 3.77 29.79 -15.23
C LEU A 66 2.71 30.70 -14.60
N ALA A 67 3.11 31.39 -13.53
CA ALA A 67 2.43 32.56 -13.03
C ALA A 67 3.46 33.47 -12.33
N GLN A 68 4.41 34.01 -13.09
CA GLN A 68 5.10 35.23 -12.66
C GLN A 68 4.14 36.39 -12.90
N TRP A 69 3.56 36.88 -11.81
CA TRP A 69 2.92 38.17 -11.73
C TRP A 69 4.03 39.24 -11.80
N ASN A 70 4.42 39.63 -13.01
CA ASN A 70 5.22 40.83 -13.21
C ASN A 70 4.33 42.05 -12.95
N ARG A 71 4.65 42.82 -11.90
CA ARG A 71 4.18 44.20 -11.77
C ARG A 71 4.70 44.97 -12.99
N PRO A 72 3.85 45.66 -13.79
CA PRO A 72 4.37 46.60 -14.75
C PRO A 72 4.78 47.85 -13.98
N HIS A 73 6.08 48.17 -14.09
CA HIS A 73 6.55 49.53 -13.91
C HIS A 73 5.83 50.42 -14.93
N ARG A 74 5.33 51.54 -14.42
CA ARG A 74 4.82 52.67 -15.19
C ARG A 74 6.02 53.21 -15.99
N ASP A 75 5.86 53.32 -17.30
CA ASP A 75 6.45 54.29 -18.26
C ASP A 75 6.64 53.64 -19.65
N ASP A 76 6.38 54.44 -20.69
CA ASP A 76 6.63 54.24 -22.13
C ASP A 76 5.58 53.54 -23.03
N LEU A 77 4.65 54.37 -23.51
CA LEU A 77 4.34 54.70 -24.92
C LEU A 77 4.50 53.65 -26.06
N GLN A 78 3.39 53.57 -26.81
CA GLN A 78 3.26 53.53 -28.28
C GLN A 78 3.30 52.20 -29.08
N SER A 79 2.21 52.06 -29.86
CA SER A 79 2.07 51.44 -31.19
C SER A 79 2.28 49.93 -31.35
N SER A 80 1.18 49.20 -31.57
CA SER A 80 0.85 48.63 -32.89
C SER A 80 -0.38 47.72 -32.82
N GLU A 81 -1.25 47.92 -33.80
CA GLU A 81 -2.52 47.25 -34.04
C GLU A 81 -2.34 45.77 -34.38
N HIS A 82 -3.30 44.91 -33.99
CA HIS A 82 -3.95 43.95 -34.90
C HIS A 82 -5.14 43.23 -34.23
N SER A 83 -6.34 43.63 -34.66
CA SER A 83 -7.53 42.81 -34.98
C SER A 83 -7.97 41.65 -34.07
N TYR A 84 -9.07 41.86 -33.33
CA TYR A 84 -10.02 40.82 -32.90
C TYR A 84 -11.41 41.09 -33.51
N PRO A 85 -12.17 40.08 -33.95
CA PRO A 85 -13.53 40.30 -34.44
C PRO A 85 -14.52 40.51 -33.28
N SER A 86 -15.43 41.46 -33.51
CA SER A 86 -16.52 41.88 -32.63
C SER A 86 -17.64 40.83 -32.51
N CYS A 87 -18.28 40.77 -31.34
CA CYS A 87 -19.59 40.17 -31.15
C CYS A 87 -20.47 41.18 -30.41
N ASP A 88 -21.27 41.91 -31.18
CA ASP A 88 -22.46 42.64 -30.71
C ASP A 88 -23.70 41.80 -31.00
N ALA A 89 -24.51 41.51 -29.98
CA ALA A 89 -25.93 41.22 -30.13
C ALA A 89 -26.70 41.33 -28.79
N ASN A 90 -27.38 42.46 -28.62
CA ASN A 90 -28.72 42.66 -28.03
C ASN A 90 -29.12 41.88 -26.76
N ILE A 91 -29.05 42.54 -25.60
CA ILE A 91 -29.90 42.24 -24.43
C ILE A 91 -30.96 43.33 -24.32
N GLY A 92 -32.18 43.00 -24.76
CA GLY A 92 -33.39 43.73 -24.45
C GLY A 92 -33.87 43.44 -23.02
N ARG A 93 -34.27 44.48 -22.30
CA ARG A 93 -34.87 44.45 -20.95
C ARG A 93 -36.12 43.57 -20.93
N LEU A 94 -36.20 42.65 -19.97
CA LEU A 94 -37.47 42.08 -19.50
C LEU A 94 -37.51 42.14 -17.97
N ASN A 95 -38.48 42.91 -17.47
CA ASN A 95 -38.82 43.12 -16.07
C ASN A 95 -39.90 42.11 -15.64
N SER A 96 -39.87 41.76 -14.34
CA SER A 96 -40.93 41.10 -13.54
C SER A 96 -40.86 39.58 -13.38
N SER A 97 -40.74 39.17 -12.11
CA SER A 97 -40.51 37.81 -11.61
C SER A 97 -41.76 36.91 -11.56
N TYR A 98 -42.87 37.30 -12.21
CA TYR A 98 -44.15 36.59 -12.13
C TYR A 98 -44.51 35.76 -13.38
N GLU A 99 -43.79 35.89 -14.49
CA GLU A 99 -44.03 35.07 -15.71
C GLU A 99 -43.28 33.72 -15.75
N ILE A 100 -42.38 33.47 -14.80
CA ILE A 100 -41.57 32.24 -14.77
C ILE A 100 -42.34 31.06 -14.13
N MET A 101 -43.28 31.33 -13.22
CA MET A 101 -43.96 30.28 -12.46
C MET A 101 -45.17 29.66 -13.17
N ALA A 102 -45.75 30.33 -14.17
CA ALA A 102 -46.92 29.85 -14.91
C ALA A 102 -46.59 28.91 -16.09
N LYS A 103 -45.30 28.69 -16.40
CA LYS A 103 -44.84 27.84 -17.51
C LYS A 103 -44.27 26.48 -17.06
N LEU A 104 -44.26 26.20 -15.76
CA LEU A 104 -43.67 24.98 -15.19
C LEU A 104 -44.69 23.85 -14.93
N GLU A 105 -45.99 24.07 -15.17
CA GLU A 105 -47.04 23.15 -14.72
C GLU A 105 -47.84 22.44 -15.84
N SER A 106 -47.36 22.44 -17.10
CA SER A 106 -48.16 21.90 -18.22
C SER A 106 -47.42 21.10 -19.31
N GLN A 107 -46.66 20.05 -19.00
CA GLN A 107 -46.35 18.97 -19.97
C GLN A 107 -46.02 17.61 -19.29
N PRO A 108 -46.57 16.46 -19.76
CA PRO A 108 -46.25 15.13 -19.27
C PRO A 108 -45.22 14.36 -20.15
N LYS A 109 -44.46 13.46 -19.50
CA LYS A 109 -43.71 12.28 -19.99
C LYS A 109 -42.59 12.43 -21.05
N GLN A 110 -41.43 11.88 -20.67
CA GLN A 110 -40.29 11.45 -21.51
C GLN A 110 -39.66 12.52 -22.42
N GLN A 111 -38.74 13.31 -21.85
CA GLN A 111 -37.70 13.99 -22.62
C GLN A 111 -36.32 13.71 -22.02
N VAL A 112 -35.47 13.17 -22.88
CA VAL A 112 -34.02 13.07 -22.71
C VAL A 112 -33.50 14.50 -22.53
N TYR A 113 -32.94 14.80 -21.35
CA TYR A 113 -32.22 16.05 -21.16
C TYR A 113 -30.88 15.96 -21.90
N THR A 114 -30.82 16.57 -23.09
CA THR A 114 -29.55 16.98 -23.69
C THR A 114 -29.02 18.13 -22.83
N ILE A 115 -28.08 17.81 -21.94
CA ILE A 115 -27.35 18.79 -21.14
C ILE A 115 -26.64 19.72 -22.14
N CYS A 116 -26.95 21.02 -22.07
CA CYS A 116 -26.25 22.07 -22.80
C CYS A 116 -24.73 21.95 -22.56
N ASP A 117 -23.98 22.10 -23.65
CA ASP A 117 -22.54 21.93 -23.79
C ASP A 117 -21.74 22.10 -22.48
N VAL A 118 -21.48 20.96 -21.83
CA VAL A 118 -20.26 20.78 -21.05
C VAL A 118 -19.12 21.07 -22.03
N PRO A 119 -18.14 21.93 -21.70
CA PRO A 119 -17.00 22.13 -22.58
C PRO A 119 -16.45 20.75 -22.92
N SER A 120 -16.43 20.45 -24.22
CA SER A 120 -16.24 19.08 -24.68
C SER A 120 -15.06 18.43 -23.96
N ALA A 121 -15.23 17.17 -23.60
CA ALA A 121 -14.16 16.29 -23.12
C ALA A 121 -12.99 16.15 -24.12
N ASN A 122 -12.90 16.97 -25.17
CA ASN A 122 -11.73 17.14 -26.02
C ASN A 122 -10.69 18.13 -25.43
N GLY A 123 -11.03 18.91 -24.40
CA GLY A 123 -10.06 19.79 -23.73
C GLY A 123 -9.07 19.06 -22.81
N ILE A 124 -9.50 17.97 -22.16
CA ILE A 124 -8.66 17.19 -21.23
C ILE A 124 -7.87 16.10 -21.99
N ASN A 125 -8.40 15.61 -23.12
CA ASN A 125 -7.69 14.67 -23.99
C ASN A 125 -6.41 15.28 -24.58
N ASN A 126 -6.38 16.59 -24.83
CA ASN A 126 -5.21 17.24 -25.43
C ASN A 126 -4.08 17.56 -24.43
N GLN A 127 -4.32 17.55 -23.12
CA GLN A 127 -3.28 17.93 -22.15
C GLN A 127 -2.45 16.72 -21.67
N TYR A 128 -3.02 15.51 -21.70
CA TYR A 128 -2.30 14.27 -21.40
C TYR A 128 -1.67 13.61 -22.65
N ASP A 129 -2.20 13.87 -23.85
CA ASP A 129 -1.65 13.33 -25.12
C ASP A 129 -0.54 14.23 -25.72
N ALA A 130 -0.33 15.44 -25.17
CA ALA A 130 0.65 16.41 -25.68
C ALA A 130 2.13 16.04 -25.46
N SER A 131 2.46 15.03 -24.64
CA SER A 131 3.86 14.68 -24.36
C SER A 131 4.39 13.43 -25.08
N THR A 132 3.57 12.72 -25.87
CA THR A 132 4.00 11.43 -26.45
C THR A 132 3.69 11.34 -27.95
N LYS A 133 4.59 11.83 -28.80
CA LYS A 133 4.52 11.63 -30.27
C LYS A 133 4.23 10.17 -30.61
N ARG A 134 3.27 9.90 -31.51
CA ARG A 134 2.93 8.55 -31.98
C ARG A 134 4.19 7.87 -32.53
N TRP A 135 4.27 6.55 -32.39
CA TRP A 135 5.44 5.76 -32.82
C TRP A 135 5.85 6.02 -34.27
N LYS A 136 4.87 6.23 -35.15
CA LYS A 136 5.08 6.52 -36.57
C LYS A 136 5.83 7.84 -36.80
N ASP A 137 5.61 8.83 -35.93
CA ASP A 137 6.10 10.21 -36.07
C ASP A 137 7.45 10.43 -35.37
N LEU A 138 8.05 9.36 -34.81
CA LEU A 138 9.35 9.41 -34.14
C LEU A 138 10.50 9.23 -35.15
N SER A 139 11.54 10.05 -34.99
CA SER A 139 12.82 9.90 -35.69
C SER A 139 13.44 8.52 -35.42
N THR A 140 14.14 7.95 -36.41
CA THR A 140 14.82 6.64 -36.31
C THR A 140 15.76 6.57 -35.12
N LYS A 141 16.48 7.65 -34.80
CA LYS A 141 17.35 7.73 -33.61
C LYS A 141 16.57 7.58 -32.31
N THR A 142 15.42 8.23 -32.19
CA THR A 142 14.54 8.16 -31.02
C THR A 142 13.87 6.78 -30.89
N LYS A 143 13.54 6.13 -32.01
CA LYS A 143 13.02 4.75 -32.02
C LYS A 143 14.06 3.78 -31.48
N ILE A 144 15.30 3.85 -31.98
CA ILE A 144 16.41 3.01 -31.52
C ILE A 144 16.68 3.24 -30.03
N GLN A 145 16.74 4.50 -29.59
CA GLN A 145 16.95 4.83 -28.17
C GLN A 145 15.84 4.27 -27.27
N LYS A 146 14.56 4.32 -27.70
CA LYS A 146 13.44 3.70 -26.97
C LYS A 146 13.59 2.18 -26.89
N ILE A 147 13.93 1.51 -27.99
CA ILE A 147 14.12 0.05 -28.03
C ILE A 147 15.26 -0.36 -27.10
N ILE A 148 16.42 0.29 -27.20
CA ILE A 148 17.57 0.02 -26.34
C ILE A 148 17.20 0.23 -24.87
N ARG A 149 16.53 1.34 -24.53
CA ARG A 149 16.07 1.59 -23.16
C ARG A 149 15.14 0.49 -22.67
N THR A 150 14.19 0.04 -23.48
CA THR A 150 13.28 -1.06 -23.11
C THR A 150 14.03 -2.37 -22.90
N ILE A 151 15.00 -2.71 -23.77
CA ILE A 151 15.84 -3.91 -23.61
C ILE A 151 16.65 -3.83 -22.32
N ILE A 152 17.29 -2.69 -22.03
CA ILE A 152 18.05 -2.48 -20.78
C ILE A 152 17.14 -2.65 -19.56
N LEU A 153 15.95 -2.06 -19.58
CA LEU A 153 15.00 -2.20 -18.47
C LEU A 153 14.50 -3.65 -18.32
N LEU A 154 14.32 -4.39 -19.42
CA LEU A 154 13.96 -5.81 -19.36
C LEU A 154 15.10 -6.67 -18.76
N ILE A 155 16.35 -6.41 -19.15
CA ILE A 155 17.51 -7.07 -18.58
C ILE A 155 17.63 -6.75 -17.09
N LEU A 156 17.44 -5.47 -16.71
CA LEU A 156 17.47 -5.05 -15.31
C LEU A 156 16.33 -5.68 -14.49
N LEU A 157 15.14 -5.86 -15.09
CA LEU A 157 14.02 -6.56 -14.46
C LEU A 157 14.37 -8.03 -14.18
N LEU A 158 14.94 -8.73 -15.17
CA LEU A 158 15.39 -10.11 -15.01
C LEU A 158 16.54 -10.24 -13.99
N ALA A 159 17.47 -9.29 -13.98
CA ALA A 159 18.54 -9.24 -13.00
C ALA A 159 18.00 -9.02 -11.58
N CYS A 160 17.01 -8.14 -11.40
CA CYS A 160 16.32 -8.01 -10.12
C CYS A 160 15.66 -9.34 -9.75
N LEU A 161 14.85 -9.94 -10.63
CA LEU A 161 14.21 -11.22 -10.33
C LEU A 161 15.23 -12.31 -9.92
N TYR A 162 16.38 -12.38 -10.58
CA TYR A 162 17.48 -13.27 -10.22
C TYR A 162 17.98 -13.02 -8.79
N PHE A 163 18.37 -11.78 -8.47
CA PHE A 163 18.87 -11.43 -7.13
C PHE A 163 17.80 -11.54 -6.05
N PHE A 164 16.53 -11.36 -6.38
CA PHE A 164 15.41 -11.64 -5.49
C PHE A 164 15.42 -13.12 -5.09
N ILE A 165 15.45 -14.02 -6.06
CA ILE A 165 15.48 -15.47 -5.81
C ILE A 165 16.72 -15.84 -5.00
N CYS A 166 17.92 -15.36 -5.37
CA CYS A 166 19.14 -15.60 -4.59
C CYS A 166 19.04 -15.07 -3.15
N SER A 167 18.37 -13.94 -2.93
CA SER A 167 18.17 -13.41 -1.58
C SER A 167 17.29 -14.32 -0.71
N LEU A 168 16.31 -15.01 -1.30
CA LEU A 168 15.45 -15.94 -0.56
C LEU A 168 16.22 -17.18 -0.11
N ASP A 169 17.11 -17.69 -0.96
CA ASP A 169 17.95 -18.85 -0.67
C ASP A 169 18.97 -18.53 0.45
N LEU A 170 19.71 -17.42 0.33
CA LEU A 170 20.61 -16.94 1.39
C LEU A 170 19.86 -16.67 2.71
N MET A 171 18.63 -16.16 2.64
CA MET A 171 17.80 -15.95 3.82
C MET A 171 17.36 -17.28 4.46
N THR A 172 17.04 -18.29 3.64
CA THR A 172 16.71 -19.65 4.10
C THR A 172 17.88 -20.26 4.86
N ASP A 173 19.09 -20.18 4.29
CA ASP A 173 20.32 -20.64 4.93
C ASP A 173 20.64 -19.86 6.21
N GLY A 174 20.42 -18.54 6.21
CA GLY A 174 20.58 -17.71 7.41
C GLY A 174 19.68 -18.17 8.56
N PHE A 175 18.41 -18.51 8.27
CA PHE A 175 17.49 -19.07 9.27
C PHE A 175 17.89 -20.48 9.72
N LYS A 176 18.34 -21.35 8.80
CA LYS A 176 18.85 -22.69 9.15
C LYS A 176 20.05 -22.58 10.11
N LEU A 177 21.01 -21.70 9.82
CA LEU A 177 22.23 -21.47 10.63
C LEU A 177 21.98 -20.89 12.01
N LEU A 178 21.02 -19.98 12.14
CA LEU A 178 20.60 -19.47 13.45
C LEU A 178 19.87 -20.53 14.30
N GLY A 179 19.74 -21.76 13.77
CA GLY A 179 19.05 -22.87 14.38
C GLY A 179 17.56 -22.72 14.16
N GLY A 180 17.07 -22.93 12.94
CA GLY A 180 15.64 -22.86 12.61
C GLY A 180 14.76 -23.61 13.62
N HIS A 181 15.20 -24.78 14.09
CA HIS A 181 14.56 -25.53 15.18
C HIS A 181 14.67 -24.87 16.55
N THR A 182 15.82 -24.30 16.91
CA THR A 182 15.99 -23.52 18.15
C THR A 182 15.14 -22.25 18.16
N ILE A 183 15.01 -21.58 17.02
CA ILE A 183 14.09 -20.45 16.82
C ILE A 183 12.66 -20.98 16.91
N ALA A 184 12.31 -22.05 16.21
CA ALA A 184 10.99 -22.65 16.29
C ALA A 184 10.63 -23.05 17.73
N ASP A 185 11.58 -23.59 18.49
CA ASP A 185 11.41 -23.98 19.89
C ASP A 185 11.37 -22.77 20.83
N ALA A 186 12.12 -21.69 20.54
CA ALA A 186 11.95 -20.41 21.21
C ALA A 186 10.56 -19.81 20.92
N PHE A 187 10.07 -19.90 19.68
CA PHE A 187 8.72 -19.48 19.30
C PHE A 187 7.64 -20.36 19.96
N ARG A 188 7.88 -21.67 20.09
CA ARG A 188 6.99 -22.64 20.74
C ARG A 188 7.11 -22.65 22.26
N SER A 189 8.15 -22.10 22.86
CA SER A 189 8.29 -22.02 24.32
C SER A 189 7.71 -20.72 24.87
N ASN A 190 7.80 -19.63 24.08
CA ASN A 190 7.22 -18.34 24.44
C ASN A 190 5.69 -18.35 24.31
N THR A 191 4.98 -18.06 25.40
CA THR A 191 3.50 -17.97 25.46
C THR A 191 2.93 -16.94 24.47
N ILE A 192 3.71 -15.92 24.12
CA ILE A 192 3.33 -14.81 23.24
C ILE A 192 3.26 -15.27 21.79
N LEU A 193 4.27 -16.01 21.34
CA LEU A 193 4.42 -16.47 19.96
C LEU A 193 3.63 -17.75 19.67
N LYS A 194 2.96 -18.31 20.70
CA LYS A 194 1.86 -19.27 20.55
C LYS A 194 0.54 -18.62 20.19
N SER A 195 0.33 -17.34 20.54
CA SER A 195 -0.97 -16.69 20.35
C SER A 195 -1.19 -16.36 18.88
N PRO A 196 -2.20 -16.96 18.20
CA PRO A 196 -2.49 -16.66 16.79
C PRO A 196 -2.75 -15.18 16.55
N VAL A 197 -3.39 -14.51 17.53
CA VAL A 197 -3.71 -13.08 17.46
C VAL A 197 -2.43 -12.24 17.48
N ALA A 198 -1.46 -12.59 18.32
CA ALA A 198 -0.20 -11.86 18.40
C ALA A 198 0.59 -11.96 17.09
N ILE A 199 0.64 -13.15 16.49
CA ILE A 199 1.30 -13.39 15.20
C ILE A 199 0.64 -12.55 14.09
N LEU A 200 -0.69 -12.50 14.05
CA LEU A 200 -1.41 -11.66 13.09
C LEU A 200 -1.07 -10.18 13.27
N MET A 201 -1.05 -9.68 14.51
CA MET A 201 -0.67 -8.28 14.80
C MET A 201 0.77 -7.97 14.38
N ILE A 202 1.71 -8.90 14.58
CA ILE A 202 3.09 -8.76 14.09
C ILE A 202 3.08 -8.57 12.57
N GLY A 203 2.31 -9.37 11.82
CA GLY A 203 2.16 -9.21 10.37
C GLY A 203 1.73 -7.80 9.96
N ILE A 204 0.72 -7.24 10.64
CA ILE A 204 0.24 -5.87 10.38
C ILE A 204 1.36 -4.85 10.61
N VAL A 205 2.02 -4.91 11.76
CA VAL A 205 3.06 -3.94 12.15
C VAL A 205 4.29 -4.04 11.25
N VAL A 206 4.76 -5.26 10.97
CA VAL A 206 5.93 -5.48 10.12
C VAL A 206 5.65 -4.99 8.70
N THR A 207 4.46 -5.26 8.16
CA THR A 207 4.10 -4.72 6.84
C THR A 207 3.91 -3.20 6.86
N ALA A 208 3.35 -2.62 7.93
CA ALA A 208 3.25 -1.17 8.06
C ALA A 208 4.64 -0.50 8.10
N ILE A 209 5.65 -1.14 8.69
CA ILE A 209 7.03 -0.64 8.71
C ILE A 209 7.70 -0.83 7.35
N LEU A 210 7.63 -2.03 6.78
CA LEU A 210 8.29 -2.36 5.52
C LEU A 210 7.55 -1.81 4.29
N GLN A 211 6.30 -1.35 4.44
CA GLN A 211 5.45 -0.81 3.38
C GLN A 211 5.28 -1.76 2.18
N SER A 212 5.51 -3.06 2.38
CA SER A 212 5.48 -4.07 1.32
C SER A 212 5.02 -5.41 1.88
N SER A 213 3.77 -5.78 1.59
CA SER A 213 3.23 -7.09 1.96
C SER A 213 3.89 -8.22 1.20
N SER A 214 4.26 -8.03 -0.07
CA SER A 214 5.05 -9.00 -0.84
C SER A 214 6.39 -9.33 -0.18
N THR A 215 7.06 -8.35 0.44
CA THR A 215 8.30 -8.59 1.19
C THR A 215 8.02 -9.46 2.41
N VAL A 216 7.02 -9.10 3.22
CA VAL A 216 6.65 -9.86 4.44
C VAL A 216 6.20 -11.27 4.09
N THR A 217 5.42 -11.44 3.04
CA THR A 217 4.97 -12.73 2.55
C THR A 217 6.14 -13.59 2.06
N SER A 218 7.11 -13.02 1.34
CA SER A 218 8.30 -13.75 0.90
C SER A 218 9.16 -14.21 2.08
N ILE A 219 9.33 -13.35 3.10
CA ILE A 219 9.99 -13.71 4.36
C ILE A 219 9.26 -14.86 5.05
N ALA A 220 7.92 -14.81 5.15
CA ALA A 220 7.13 -15.86 5.78
C ALA A 220 7.24 -17.21 5.03
N VAL A 221 7.26 -17.18 3.70
CA VAL A 221 7.48 -18.36 2.85
C VAL A 221 8.85 -18.99 3.12
N VAL A 222 9.91 -18.19 3.18
CA VAL A 222 11.27 -18.64 3.51
C VAL A 222 11.37 -19.18 4.94
N MET A 223 10.73 -18.54 5.91
CA MET A 223 10.69 -19.04 7.29
C MET A 223 10.00 -20.41 7.41
N VAL A 224 8.99 -20.68 6.58
CA VAL A 224 8.37 -22.02 6.49
C VAL A 224 9.29 -23.02 5.80
N GLY A 225 9.99 -22.61 4.74
CA GLY A 225 10.97 -23.46 4.04
C GLY A 225 12.15 -23.86 4.92
N ALA A 226 12.58 -22.96 5.81
CA ALA A 226 13.63 -23.19 6.81
C ALA A 226 13.13 -23.86 8.11
N GLU A 227 11.86 -24.30 8.15
CA GLU A 227 11.21 -24.93 9.30
C GLU A 227 11.19 -24.09 10.59
N ALA A 228 11.47 -22.79 10.48
CA ALA A 228 11.40 -21.85 11.60
C ALA A 228 9.95 -21.57 12.01
N PHE A 229 9.04 -21.52 11.03
CA PHE A 229 7.60 -21.30 11.23
C PHE A 229 6.79 -22.48 10.69
N THR A 230 5.69 -22.82 11.37
CA THR A 230 4.70 -23.72 10.76
C THR A 230 3.90 -22.97 9.67
N VAL A 231 3.31 -23.72 8.74
CA VAL A 231 2.42 -23.14 7.70
C VAL A 231 1.29 -22.33 8.35
N GLU A 232 0.74 -22.79 9.47
CA GLU A 232 -0.32 -22.10 10.19
C GLU A 232 0.15 -20.77 10.80
N GLN A 233 1.32 -20.75 11.46
CA GLN A 233 1.88 -19.52 12.02
C GLN A 233 2.18 -18.49 10.91
N ALA A 234 2.83 -18.92 9.83
CA ALA A 234 3.13 -18.06 8.70
C ALA A 234 1.85 -17.57 8.00
N TYR A 235 0.79 -18.38 7.98
CA TYR A 235 -0.49 -17.97 7.43
C TYR A 235 -1.12 -16.81 8.22
N TYR A 236 -1.02 -16.83 9.55
CA TYR A 236 -1.46 -15.69 10.38
C TYR A 236 -0.64 -14.42 10.12
N VAL A 237 0.68 -14.54 9.87
CA VAL A 237 1.51 -13.40 9.45
C VAL A 237 1.01 -12.84 8.12
N ILE A 238 0.69 -13.69 7.14
CA ILE A 238 0.17 -13.26 5.83
C ILE A 238 -1.20 -12.58 5.95
N MET A 239 -2.11 -13.10 6.79
CA MET A 239 -3.37 -12.40 7.06
C MET A 239 -3.12 -10.97 7.58
N GLY A 240 -2.16 -10.82 8.49
CA GLY A 240 -1.74 -9.52 9.00
C GLY A 240 -1.08 -8.64 7.94
N SER A 241 -0.23 -9.21 7.10
CA SER A 241 0.46 -8.45 6.04
C SER A 241 -0.52 -7.89 5.01
N ASN A 242 -1.59 -8.63 4.67
CA ASN A 242 -2.61 -8.13 3.76
C ASN A 242 -3.30 -6.89 4.32
N VAL A 243 -3.68 -6.91 5.61
CA VAL A 243 -4.21 -5.71 6.29
C VAL A 243 -3.19 -4.57 6.29
N GLY A 244 -1.92 -4.85 6.61
CA GLY A 244 -0.85 -3.83 6.66
C GLY A 244 -0.57 -3.12 5.32
N THR A 245 -0.92 -3.73 4.18
CA THR A 245 -0.71 -3.16 2.83
C THR A 245 -1.36 -1.78 2.67
N ALA A 246 -2.50 -1.55 3.32
CA ALA A 246 -3.31 -0.35 3.18
C ALA A 246 -2.65 0.94 3.69
N VAL A 247 -1.56 0.85 4.48
CA VAL A 247 -0.80 2.03 4.91
C VAL A 247 -0.29 2.82 3.71
N THR A 248 0.27 2.12 2.71
CA THR A 248 0.80 2.73 1.48
C THR A 248 -0.25 3.61 0.77
N SER A 249 -1.44 3.04 0.56
CA SER A 249 -2.58 3.69 -0.08
C SER A 249 -3.05 4.91 0.70
N THR A 250 -3.06 4.82 2.03
CA THR A 250 -3.50 5.91 2.90
C THR A 250 -2.48 7.06 2.89
N ILE A 251 -1.18 6.77 2.83
CA ILE A 251 -0.12 7.78 2.62
C ILE A 251 -0.30 8.45 1.25
N VAL A 252 -0.59 7.69 0.20
CA VAL A 252 -0.85 8.26 -1.15
C VAL A 252 -2.03 9.24 -1.12
N ALA A 253 -3.11 8.88 -0.42
CA ALA A 253 -4.26 9.77 -0.28
C ALA A 253 -3.93 11.09 0.43
N LEU A 254 -3.00 11.08 1.41
CA LEU A 254 -2.56 12.31 2.11
C LEU A 254 -1.93 13.34 1.18
N PHE A 255 -1.30 12.94 0.07
CA PHE A 255 -0.78 13.89 -0.91
C PHE A 255 -1.88 14.71 -1.60
N SER A 256 -3.13 14.23 -1.58
CA SER A 256 -4.29 14.96 -2.10
C SER A 256 -4.94 15.89 -1.07
N SER A 257 -4.38 16.03 0.14
CA SER A 257 -4.98 16.78 1.26
C SER A 257 -5.16 18.29 1.03
N GLY A 258 -4.47 18.86 0.04
CA GLY A 258 -4.58 20.27 -0.33
C GLY A 258 -6.00 20.69 -0.74
N ASP A 259 -6.70 19.84 -1.51
CA ASP A 259 -8.07 20.06 -1.96
C ASP A 259 -9.02 19.11 -1.21
N ARG A 260 -10.02 19.66 -0.51
CA ARG A 260 -10.97 18.87 0.29
C ARG A 260 -11.74 17.85 -0.55
N GLY A 261 -12.19 18.23 -1.75
CA GLY A 261 -12.99 17.35 -2.60
C GLY A 261 -12.18 16.19 -3.16
N ARG A 262 -10.93 16.46 -3.55
CA ARG A 262 -9.99 15.42 -3.99
C ARG A 262 -9.57 14.52 -2.83
N PHE A 263 -9.32 15.11 -1.66
CA PHE A 263 -8.93 14.36 -0.47
C PHE A 263 -10.03 13.41 0.01
N GLU A 264 -11.30 13.84 0.00
CA GLU A 264 -12.45 12.98 0.33
C GLU A 264 -12.41 11.68 -0.47
N LYS A 265 -12.27 11.81 -1.79
CA LYS A 265 -12.32 10.70 -2.74
C LYS A 265 -11.06 9.84 -2.68
N ALA A 266 -9.89 10.47 -2.60
CA ALA A 266 -8.62 9.78 -2.45
C ALA A 266 -8.57 8.95 -1.16
N PHE A 267 -9.04 9.53 -0.04
CA PHE A 267 -9.05 8.85 1.25
C PHE A 267 -10.11 7.74 1.29
N ALA A 268 -11.30 7.95 0.70
CA ALA A 268 -12.27 6.87 0.53
C ALA A 268 -11.70 5.70 -0.30
N ALA A 269 -10.95 5.99 -1.36
CA ALA A 269 -10.24 4.97 -2.14
C ALA A 269 -9.16 4.26 -1.34
N ALA A 270 -8.39 4.95 -0.50
CA ALA A 270 -7.42 4.26 0.35
C ALA A 270 -8.07 3.34 1.40
N VAL A 271 -9.09 3.86 2.09
CA VAL A 271 -9.74 3.16 3.21
C VAL A 271 -10.60 2.00 2.75
N ILE A 272 -11.15 2.03 1.52
CA ILE A 272 -11.96 0.91 1.06
C ILE A 272 -11.13 -0.38 1.05
N HIS A 273 -9.90 -0.33 0.54
CA HIS A 273 -8.96 -1.46 0.54
C HIS A 273 -8.68 -1.95 1.98
N ASP A 274 -8.44 -1.05 2.93
CA ASP A 274 -8.26 -1.41 4.35
C ASP A 274 -9.48 -2.16 4.92
N LEU A 275 -10.68 -1.62 4.70
CA LEU A 275 -11.93 -2.21 5.18
C LEU A 275 -12.16 -3.62 4.61
N TYR A 276 -11.77 -3.87 3.36
CA TYR A 276 -11.85 -5.21 2.75
C TYR A 276 -11.04 -6.24 3.52
N ASN A 277 -9.76 -5.93 3.74
CA ASN A 277 -8.82 -6.85 4.34
C ASN A 277 -9.21 -7.12 5.80
N TRP A 278 -9.68 -6.10 6.52
CA TRP A 278 -10.27 -6.29 7.85
C TRP A 278 -11.50 -7.17 7.83
N MET A 279 -12.42 -7.01 6.87
CA MET A 279 -13.59 -7.87 6.75
C MET A 279 -13.20 -9.33 6.50
N GLY A 280 -12.20 -9.57 5.64
CA GLY A 280 -11.58 -10.89 5.41
C GLY A 280 -11.04 -11.50 6.70
N VAL A 281 -10.17 -10.77 7.41
CA VAL A 281 -9.57 -11.23 8.67
C VAL A 281 -10.64 -11.50 9.73
N VAL A 282 -11.58 -10.59 9.95
CA VAL A 282 -12.63 -10.72 10.99
C VAL A 282 -13.49 -11.98 10.81
N VAL A 283 -13.63 -12.49 9.57
CA VAL A 283 -14.40 -13.71 9.30
C VAL A 283 -13.52 -14.95 9.25
N LEU A 284 -12.43 -14.91 8.46
CA LEU A 284 -11.63 -16.10 8.18
C LEU A 284 -10.65 -16.44 9.31
N PHE A 285 -10.11 -15.44 10.03
CA PHE A 285 -9.18 -15.71 11.11
C PHE A 285 -9.82 -16.44 12.30
N PRO A 286 -10.98 -16.01 12.85
CA PRO A 286 -11.64 -16.77 13.91
C PRO A 286 -12.05 -18.17 13.46
N LEU A 287 -12.51 -18.32 12.22
CA LEU A 287 -12.84 -19.63 11.64
C LEU A 287 -11.60 -20.55 11.64
N GLU A 288 -10.46 -20.04 11.18
CA GLU A 288 -9.21 -20.81 11.12
C GLU A 288 -8.73 -21.21 12.52
N VAL A 289 -8.74 -20.28 13.48
CA VAL A 289 -8.31 -20.56 14.86
C VAL A 289 -9.24 -21.54 15.56
N ILE A 290 -10.56 -21.41 15.38
CA ILE A 290 -11.55 -22.32 15.98
C ILE A 290 -11.41 -23.73 15.39
N THR A 291 -11.25 -23.83 14.06
CA THR A 291 -11.09 -25.13 13.40
C THR A 291 -9.76 -25.79 13.77
N SER A 292 -8.69 -25.01 13.89
CA SER A 292 -7.41 -25.48 14.44
C SER A 292 -7.55 -26.01 15.86
N ALA A 293 -8.26 -25.29 16.74
CA ALA A 293 -8.51 -25.74 18.10
C ALA A 293 -9.38 -27.01 18.20
N LEU A 294 -10.35 -27.18 17.29
CA LEU A 294 -11.28 -28.32 17.31
C LEU A 294 -10.73 -29.58 16.62
N PHE A 295 -10.01 -29.42 15.51
CA PHE A 295 -9.60 -30.52 14.63
C PHE A 295 -8.07 -30.69 14.55
N GLY A 296 -7.31 -29.85 15.25
CA GLY A 296 -5.84 -29.86 15.28
C GLY A 296 -5.17 -29.15 14.10
N GLN A 297 -5.93 -28.73 13.09
CA GLN A 297 -5.46 -27.93 11.95
C GLN A 297 -6.57 -26.97 11.49
N GLY A 298 -6.18 -25.77 11.08
CA GLY A 298 -7.11 -24.78 10.53
C GLY A 298 -7.74 -25.25 9.21
N ALA A 299 -8.97 -24.83 8.94
CA ALA A 299 -9.73 -25.27 7.78
C ALA A 299 -9.05 -24.97 6.44
N ILE A 300 -8.49 -23.75 6.28
CA ILE A 300 -7.82 -23.35 5.05
C ILE A 300 -6.48 -24.06 4.95
N VAL A 301 -5.70 -24.14 6.04
CA VAL A 301 -4.44 -24.90 6.07
C VAL A 301 -4.67 -26.37 5.71
N SER A 302 -5.74 -26.99 6.21
CA SER A 302 -6.10 -28.37 5.90
C SER A 302 -6.51 -28.53 4.42
N LEU A 303 -7.36 -27.64 3.91
CA LEU A 303 -7.78 -27.64 2.51
C LEU A 303 -6.59 -27.53 1.55
N THR A 304 -5.69 -26.57 1.79
CA THR A 304 -4.51 -26.37 0.94
C THR A 304 -3.51 -27.50 1.12
N GLY A 305 -3.41 -28.09 2.31
CA GLY A 305 -2.64 -29.31 2.56
C GLY A 305 -3.11 -30.44 1.66
N LEU A 306 -4.42 -30.64 1.51
CA LEU A 306 -4.99 -31.63 0.58
C LEU A 306 -4.70 -31.28 -0.89
N MET A 307 -4.73 -29.99 -1.26
CA MET A 307 -4.40 -29.55 -2.62
C MET A 307 -2.95 -29.88 -3.00
N VAL A 308 -2.01 -29.80 -2.05
CA VAL A 308 -0.58 -30.08 -2.30
C VAL A 308 -0.22 -31.55 -2.05
N LYS A 309 -0.98 -32.28 -1.22
CA LYS A 309 -0.68 -33.67 -0.83
C LYS A 309 -0.57 -34.62 -2.02
N ASN A 310 -1.50 -34.51 -2.97
CA ASN A 310 -1.57 -35.38 -4.16
C ASN A 310 -0.87 -34.78 -5.38
N LEU A 311 -0.15 -33.67 -5.20
CA LEU A 311 0.72 -33.15 -6.24
C LEU A 311 1.91 -34.12 -6.33
N GLU A 312 1.75 -35.16 -7.15
CA GLU A 312 2.85 -36.00 -7.64
C GLU A 312 3.74 -35.11 -8.50
N LEU A 313 4.61 -34.38 -7.83
CA LEU A 313 5.59 -33.51 -8.46
C LEU A 313 6.72 -34.30 -9.11
N GLY A 314 6.40 -35.45 -9.73
CA GLY A 314 7.33 -36.40 -10.35
C GLY A 314 7.96 -35.92 -11.65
N THR A 315 7.78 -34.65 -12.02
CA THR A 315 8.40 -34.01 -13.19
C THR A 315 8.71 -32.52 -13.01
N LEU A 316 8.21 -31.88 -11.94
CA LEU A 316 8.71 -30.57 -11.49
C LEU A 316 9.85 -30.79 -10.50
N GLN A 317 10.87 -31.51 -10.96
CA GLN A 317 12.23 -31.42 -10.45
C GLN A 317 12.83 -30.03 -10.80
N ASP A 318 12.00 -28.98 -10.72
CA ASP A 318 12.33 -27.59 -11.02
C ASP A 318 12.96 -26.89 -9.82
N SER A 319 12.94 -27.50 -8.62
CA SER A 319 13.85 -27.06 -7.56
C SER A 319 15.30 -27.24 -8.03
N GLU A 320 15.66 -28.30 -8.75
CA GLU A 320 16.99 -28.39 -9.37
C GLU A 320 17.19 -27.34 -10.47
N PHE A 321 16.16 -26.98 -11.24
CA PHE A 321 16.29 -25.92 -12.26
C PHE A 321 16.56 -24.55 -11.64
N PHE A 322 15.75 -24.15 -10.66
CA PHE A 322 15.94 -22.91 -9.93
C PHE A 322 17.25 -22.95 -9.13
N GLN A 323 17.53 -24.03 -8.42
CA GLN A 323 18.78 -24.16 -7.66
C GLN A 323 20.00 -24.13 -8.57
N LYS A 324 20.01 -24.82 -9.72
CA LYS A 324 21.10 -24.72 -10.71
C LYS A 324 21.36 -23.30 -11.23
N ILE A 325 20.34 -22.44 -11.19
CA ILE A 325 20.46 -21.01 -11.53
C ILE A 325 20.97 -20.19 -10.32
N ILE A 326 20.53 -20.53 -9.10
CA ILE A 326 20.82 -19.83 -7.84
C ILE A 326 22.22 -20.18 -7.30
N ASP A 327 22.54 -21.47 -7.24
CA ASP A 327 23.75 -22.10 -6.70
C ASP A 327 25.05 -21.39 -7.09
N PRO A 328 25.29 -21.01 -8.37
CA PRO A 328 26.55 -20.36 -8.74
C PRO A 328 26.82 -19.06 -7.99
N PHE A 329 25.77 -18.34 -7.61
CA PHE A 329 25.87 -17.09 -6.86
C PHE A 329 25.82 -17.32 -5.35
N THR A 330 24.92 -18.18 -4.87
CA THR A 330 24.78 -18.43 -3.43
C THR A 330 25.99 -19.16 -2.88
N HIS A 331 26.52 -20.16 -3.58
CA HIS A 331 27.77 -20.83 -3.23
C HIS A 331 29.01 -19.95 -3.29
N LEU A 332 29.00 -18.86 -4.06
CA LEU A 332 30.07 -17.86 -4.01
C LEU A 332 30.08 -17.13 -2.66
N ILE A 333 28.90 -16.95 -2.05
CA ILE A 333 28.73 -16.22 -0.80
C ILE A 333 28.85 -17.16 0.40
N PHE A 334 28.18 -18.31 0.36
CA PHE A 334 28.00 -19.21 1.49
C PHE A 334 27.79 -20.67 1.04
N GLN A 335 28.31 -21.63 1.81
CA GLN A 335 28.05 -23.07 1.63
C GLN A 335 27.75 -23.73 2.98
N ALA A 336 26.58 -24.36 3.09
CA ALA A 336 26.22 -25.21 4.21
C ALA A 336 26.73 -26.66 4.00
N ASP A 337 26.89 -27.37 5.11
CA ASP A 337 27.05 -28.81 5.14
C ASP A 337 25.69 -29.47 5.42
N ASP A 338 25.09 -30.03 4.36
CA ASP A 338 23.76 -30.65 4.39
C ASP A 338 23.71 -31.89 5.28
N GLU A 339 24.83 -32.59 5.46
CA GLU A 339 24.90 -33.79 6.32
C GLU A 339 24.82 -33.39 7.79
N VAL A 340 25.51 -32.31 8.18
CA VAL A 340 25.43 -31.75 9.53
C VAL A 340 24.04 -31.17 9.82
N LEU A 341 23.41 -30.50 8.84
CA LEU A 341 22.03 -30.01 8.94
C LEU A 341 21.02 -31.15 9.17
N THR A 342 21.14 -32.22 8.38
CA THR A 342 20.26 -33.40 8.48
C THR A 342 20.48 -34.14 9.81
N ASN A 343 21.71 -34.24 10.28
CA ASN A 343 22.01 -34.85 11.57
C ASN A 343 21.42 -34.03 12.73
N ARG A 344 21.45 -32.69 12.66
CA ARG A 344 20.80 -31.83 13.66
C ARG A 344 19.27 -31.92 13.63
N SER A 345 18.64 -32.01 12.44
CA SER A 345 17.18 -32.17 12.35
C SER A 345 16.71 -33.52 12.90
N LEU A 346 17.55 -34.56 12.83
CA LEU A 346 17.32 -35.87 13.46
C LEU A 346 17.65 -35.90 14.97
N GLY A 347 18.09 -34.78 15.57
CA GLY A 347 18.44 -34.70 16.99
C GLY A 347 19.79 -35.34 17.34
N ILE A 348 20.63 -35.65 16.35
CA ILE A 348 21.98 -36.14 16.55
C ILE A 348 22.87 -34.94 16.85
N VAL A 349 23.34 -34.83 18.10
CA VAL A 349 24.21 -33.74 18.54
C VAL A 349 25.61 -33.93 17.94
N THR A 350 25.90 -33.22 16.85
CA THR A 350 27.23 -33.13 16.27
C THR A 350 27.87 -31.79 16.66
N ASN A 351 29.11 -31.84 17.19
CA ASN A 351 29.92 -30.63 17.48
C ASN A 351 30.52 -29.98 16.21
N GLN A 352 30.06 -30.41 15.03
CA GLN A 352 30.53 -29.92 13.75
C GLN A 352 29.81 -28.61 13.39
N SER A 353 30.54 -27.68 12.77
CA SER A 353 29.96 -26.45 12.23
C SER A 353 29.10 -26.78 11.02
N VAL A 354 27.93 -26.15 10.92
CA VAL A 354 27.07 -26.23 9.74
C VAL A 354 27.69 -25.53 8.54
N VAL A 355 28.58 -24.56 8.78
CA VAL A 355 29.33 -23.89 7.72
C VAL A 355 30.42 -24.82 7.21
N LYS A 356 30.41 -25.11 5.90
CA LYS A 356 31.39 -25.98 5.24
C LYS A 356 32.71 -25.22 5.08
N ARG A 357 33.68 -25.43 5.98
CA ARG A 357 34.98 -24.70 5.92
C ARG A 357 36.01 -25.38 5.01
N ILE A 358 35.93 -26.71 4.87
CA ILE A 358 36.90 -27.54 4.18
C ILE A 358 36.24 -28.20 2.97
N CYS A 359 36.81 -27.98 1.79
CA CYS A 359 36.40 -28.57 0.53
C CYS A 359 37.45 -29.58 0.06
N TYR A 360 37.01 -30.60 -0.68
CA TYR A 360 37.86 -31.65 -1.23
C TYR A 360 37.99 -31.48 -2.74
N ASP A 361 39.20 -31.60 -3.28
CA ASP A 361 39.42 -31.65 -4.73
C ASP A 361 39.11 -33.06 -5.26
N SER A 362 39.01 -33.22 -6.58
CA SER A 362 38.90 -34.49 -7.31
C SER A 362 39.97 -35.54 -6.93
N LEU A 363 41.06 -35.12 -6.30
CA LEU A 363 42.14 -35.95 -5.75
C LEU A 363 42.08 -36.13 -4.22
N ASN A 364 40.98 -35.74 -3.58
CA ASN A 364 40.73 -35.82 -2.14
C ASN A 364 41.65 -34.95 -1.26
N HIS A 365 42.28 -33.92 -1.84
CA HIS A 365 43.04 -32.92 -1.09
C HIS A 365 42.11 -31.89 -0.44
N THR A 366 42.35 -31.58 0.84
CA THR A 366 41.61 -30.57 1.60
C THR A 366 42.10 -29.16 1.28
N TYR A 367 41.20 -28.26 0.89
CA TYR A 367 41.46 -26.83 0.75
C TYR A 367 40.34 -26.00 1.40
N SER A 368 40.64 -24.76 1.77
CA SER A 368 39.62 -23.83 2.27
C SER A 368 38.64 -23.48 1.16
N CYS A 369 37.36 -23.70 1.39
CA CYS A 369 36.33 -23.42 0.39
C CYS A 369 36.37 -21.92 0.00
N PRO A 370 36.38 -21.58 -1.31
CA PRO A 370 36.57 -20.22 -1.80
C PRO A 370 35.25 -19.43 -1.86
N PHE A 371 34.55 -19.28 -0.74
CA PHE A 371 33.37 -18.41 -0.62
C PHE A 371 33.67 -17.15 0.20
N VAL A 372 32.92 -16.08 -0.05
CA VAL A 372 33.15 -14.73 0.50
C VAL A 372 33.05 -14.71 2.04
N LEU A 373 32.13 -15.49 2.63
CA LEU A 373 31.90 -15.52 4.08
C LEU A 373 32.66 -16.63 4.82
N ASN A 374 33.87 -16.99 4.39
CA ASN A 374 34.72 -17.93 5.13
C ASN A 374 35.38 -17.23 6.34
N LEU A 375 34.56 -16.86 7.32
CA LEU A 375 34.96 -16.17 8.55
C LEU A 375 35.05 -17.16 9.72
N ASP A 376 36.03 -16.98 10.62
CA ASP A 376 36.18 -17.74 11.87
C ASP A 376 35.18 -17.29 12.96
N TRP A 377 33.91 -17.19 12.60
CA TRP A 377 32.81 -16.82 13.48
C TRP A 377 31.94 -18.04 13.82
N PRO A 378 31.20 -18.01 14.95
CA PRO A 378 30.21 -19.03 15.25
C PRO A 378 29.07 -19.01 14.24
N ASP A 379 28.49 -20.19 13.96
CA ASP A 379 27.43 -20.39 12.96
C ASP A 379 26.26 -19.41 13.14
N THR A 380 25.89 -19.08 14.39
CA THR A 380 24.83 -18.11 14.70
C THR A 380 25.15 -16.70 14.22
N SER A 381 26.40 -16.24 14.38
CA SER A 381 26.80 -14.90 13.95
C SER A 381 26.88 -14.82 12.42
N ILE A 382 27.34 -15.89 11.76
CA ILE A 382 27.35 -15.99 10.30
C ILE A 382 25.91 -16.01 9.77
N GLY A 383 25.02 -16.80 10.38
CA GLY A 383 23.60 -16.81 10.04
C GLY A 383 22.92 -15.44 10.21
N GLY A 384 23.22 -14.73 11.30
CA GLY A 384 22.73 -13.36 11.52
C GLY A 384 23.23 -12.35 10.49
N LEU A 385 24.51 -12.41 10.12
CA LEU A 385 25.09 -11.57 9.05
C LEU A 385 24.45 -11.91 7.69
N LEU A 386 24.28 -13.19 7.39
CA LEU A 386 23.67 -13.68 6.16
C LEU A 386 22.21 -13.23 6.03
N LEU A 387 21.43 -13.28 7.13
CA LEU A 387 20.08 -12.72 7.19
C LEU A 387 20.05 -11.21 6.94
N PHE A 388 20.99 -10.46 7.50
CA PHE A 388 21.04 -9.02 7.29
C PHE A 388 21.34 -8.69 5.82
N ILE A 389 22.35 -9.34 5.23
CA ILE A 389 22.73 -9.15 3.83
C ILE A 389 21.56 -9.53 2.91
N SER A 390 20.93 -10.69 3.14
CA SER A 390 19.82 -11.17 2.32
C SER A 390 18.58 -10.27 2.45
N LEU A 391 18.25 -9.77 3.64
CA LEU A 391 17.15 -8.82 3.83
C LEU A 391 17.39 -7.49 3.09
N VAL A 392 18.61 -6.95 3.15
CA VAL A 392 18.97 -5.72 2.42
C VAL A 392 18.89 -5.98 0.91
N LEU A 393 19.40 -7.11 0.44
CA LEU A 393 19.33 -7.50 -0.98
C LEU A 393 17.88 -7.66 -1.44
N LEU A 394 17.04 -8.33 -0.65
CA LEU A 394 15.61 -8.54 -0.88
C LEU A 394 14.89 -7.20 -1.03
N ILE A 395 15.05 -6.27 -0.08
CA ILE A 395 14.41 -4.96 -0.09
C ILE A 395 14.89 -4.11 -1.27
N CYS A 396 16.20 -4.06 -1.52
CA CYS A 396 16.78 -3.33 -2.65
C CYS A 396 16.24 -3.86 -3.99
N CYS A 397 16.18 -5.18 -4.13
CA CYS A 397 15.72 -5.85 -5.32
C CYS A 397 14.22 -5.61 -5.56
N LEU A 398 13.37 -5.82 -4.55
CA LEU A 398 11.93 -5.58 -4.68
C LEU A 398 11.66 -4.10 -5.03
N SER A 399 12.35 -3.17 -4.38
CA SER A 399 12.26 -1.74 -4.69
C SER A 399 12.74 -1.41 -6.10
N GLY A 400 13.84 -2.04 -6.55
CA GLY A 400 14.39 -1.91 -7.89
C GLY A 400 13.43 -2.43 -8.96
N MET A 401 12.89 -3.64 -8.75
CA MET A 401 11.90 -4.29 -9.61
C MET A 401 10.68 -3.38 -9.79
N VAL A 402 10.12 -2.86 -8.70
CA VAL A 402 9.02 -1.88 -8.70
C VAL A 402 9.35 -0.67 -9.57
N LYS A 403 10.53 -0.06 -9.42
CA LYS A 403 10.95 1.12 -10.19
C LYS A 403 11.12 0.82 -11.68
N VAL A 404 11.78 -0.29 -12.01
CA VAL A 404 12.02 -0.72 -13.41
C VAL A 404 10.71 -0.98 -14.12
N LEU A 405 9.81 -1.69 -13.44
CA LEU A 405 8.51 -2.04 -13.94
C LEU A 405 7.60 -0.82 -14.08
N ASN A 406 7.66 0.12 -13.15
CA ASN A 406 7.03 1.43 -13.32
C ASN A 406 7.58 2.21 -14.53
N GLN A 407 8.87 2.09 -14.86
CA GLN A 407 9.41 2.72 -16.06
C GLN A 407 9.02 2.00 -17.35
N LEU A 408 8.99 0.66 -17.35
CA LEU A 408 8.54 -0.16 -18.47
C LEU A 408 7.04 0.05 -18.75
N LEU A 409 6.26 0.08 -17.69
CA LEU A 409 4.82 0.13 -17.74
C LEU A 409 4.28 1.56 -17.67
N GLY A 410 4.98 2.58 -17.20
CA GLY A 410 4.41 3.90 -16.87
C GLY A 410 3.48 4.49 -17.95
N GLY A 411 3.94 4.59 -19.20
CA GLY A 411 3.10 5.08 -20.31
C GLY A 411 2.21 4.02 -20.98
N GLY A 412 2.45 2.73 -20.72
CA GLY A 412 1.68 1.60 -21.25
C GLY A 412 0.53 1.22 -20.34
N MET A 413 0.79 1.06 -19.05
CA MET A 413 -0.13 0.83 -17.95
C MET A 413 -1.16 1.94 -17.83
N GLN A 414 -0.82 3.22 -17.95
CA GLN A 414 -1.87 4.25 -17.99
C GLN A 414 -2.83 4.05 -19.17
N ARG A 415 -2.35 3.61 -20.34
CA ARG A 415 -3.19 3.28 -21.51
C ARG A 415 -3.95 1.97 -21.35
N ILE A 416 -3.33 0.92 -20.81
CA ILE A 416 -3.96 -0.37 -20.52
C ILE A 416 -5.03 -0.19 -19.45
N LEU A 417 -4.70 0.54 -18.39
CA LEU A 417 -5.61 0.95 -17.34
C LEU A 417 -6.73 1.78 -17.93
N GLN A 418 -6.50 2.88 -18.66
CA GLN A 418 -7.57 3.65 -19.31
C GLN A 418 -8.46 2.80 -20.24
N LYS A 419 -7.89 1.89 -21.03
CA LYS A 419 -8.68 0.95 -21.86
C LYS A 419 -9.49 -0.03 -21.01
N SER A 420 -8.89 -0.54 -19.94
CA SER A 420 -9.53 -1.44 -18.97
C SER A 420 -10.63 -0.71 -18.18
N LEU A 421 -10.41 0.55 -17.80
CA LEU A 421 -11.37 1.40 -17.11
C LEU A 421 -12.60 1.67 -17.96
N ASN A 422 -12.44 1.79 -19.28
CA ASN A 422 -13.54 1.94 -20.23
C ASN A 422 -14.17 0.60 -20.66
N PHE A 423 -13.64 -0.53 -20.20
CA PHE A 423 -14.21 -1.83 -20.50
C PHE A 423 -15.55 -1.99 -19.79
N GLN A 424 -16.61 -2.12 -20.57
CA GLN A 424 -17.94 -2.40 -20.05
C GLN A 424 -18.67 -3.31 -21.03
N LEU A 425 -19.03 -4.51 -20.58
CA LEU A 425 -19.86 -5.40 -21.38
C LEU A 425 -21.29 -4.82 -21.42
N ARG A 426 -21.78 -4.53 -22.63
CA ARG A 426 -23.17 -4.09 -22.84
C ARG A 426 -24.12 -5.30 -22.93
N GLY A 427 -25.36 -5.11 -22.51
CA GLY A 427 -26.43 -6.11 -22.62
C GLY A 427 -26.48 -7.12 -21.46
N ARG A 428 -26.86 -8.36 -21.76
CA ARG A 428 -27.11 -9.44 -20.77
C ARG A 428 -25.90 -9.85 -19.93
N TRP A 429 -24.68 -9.47 -20.35
CA TRP A 429 -23.42 -9.83 -19.71
C TRP A 429 -22.81 -8.71 -18.85
N SER A 430 -23.56 -7.64 -18.57
CA SER A 430 -23.07 -6.50 -17.78
C SER A 430 -22.55 -6.90 -16.39
N TRP A 431 -23.16 -7.93 -15.78
CA TRP A 431 -22.76 -8.50 -14.50
C TRP A 431 -21.35 -9.12 -14.52
N ALA A 432 -20.90 -9.64 -15.67
CA ALA A 432 -19.59 -10.27 -15.81
C ALA A 432 -18.44 -9.24 -15.88
N THR A 433 -18.75 -7.98 -16.20
CA THR A 433 -17.76 -6.88 -16.29
C THR A 433 -16.91 -6.79 -15.02
N GLY A 434 -17.54 -6.86 -13.85
CA GLY A 434 -16.83 -6.75 -12.58
C GLY A 434 -15.84 -7.88 -12.35
N TYR A 435 -16.21 -9.12 -12.65
CA TYR A 435 -15.30 -10.27 -12.52
C TYR A 435 -14.13 -10.22 -13.50
N ILE A 436 -14.36 -9.70 -14.71
CA ILE A 436 -13.26 -9.46 -15.67
C ILE A 436 -12.32 -8.37 -15.15
N CYS A 437 -12.85 -7.30 -14.55
CA CYS A 437 -12.01 -6.27 -13.93
C CYS A 437 -11.19 -6.82 -12.75
N ILE A 438 -11.74 -7.73 -11.93
CA ILE A 438 -10.97 -8.45 -10.89
C ILE A 438 -9.81 -9.22 -11.53
N LEU A 439 -10.09 -10.01 -12.57
CA LEU A 439 -9.06 -10.77 -13.27
C LEU A 439 -7.99 -9.84 -13.87
N LEU A 440 -8.38 -8.72 -14.47
CA LEU A 440 -7.46 -7.72 -14.99
C LEU A 440 -6.60 -7.10 -13.88
N GLY A 441 -7.19 -6.76 -12.73
CA GLY A 441 -6.46 -6.27 -11.55
C GLY A 441 -5.45 -7.30 -11.04
N ALA A 442 -5.84 -8.58 -10.98
CA ALA A 442 -4.97 -9.69 -10.60
C ALA A 442 -3.81 -9.87 -11.58
N MET A 443 -4.08 -9.84 -12.89
CA MET A 443 -3.04 -10.00 -13.92
C MET A 443 -2.08 -8.81 -13.96
N VAL A 444 -2.60 -7.58 -13.88
CA VAL A 444 -1.75 -6.38 -13.79
C VAL A 444 -0.86 -6.50 -12.56
N THR A 445 -1.41 -6.90 -11.42
CA THR A 445 -0.62 -7.00 -10.18
C THR A 445 0.34 -8.19 -10.18
N LEU A 446 0.02 -9.31 -10.84
CA LEU A 446 0.95 -10.42 -11.01
C LEU A 446 2.14 -10.02 -11.89
N VAL A 447 1.90 -9.23 -12.93
CA VAL A 447 2.99 -8.67 -13.76
C VAL A 447 3.77 -7.63 -12.96
N VAL A 448 3.06 -6.77 -12.21
CA VAL A 448 3.61 -5.65 -11.45
C VAL A 448 4.29 -6.11 -10.14
N GLN A 449 3.95 -7.30 -9.65
CA GLN A 449 4.38 -7.89 -8.37
C GLN A 449 4.12 -7.01 -7.13
N SER A 450 3.32 -5.95 -7.26
CA SER A 450 3.06 -4.99 -6.20
C SER A 450 1.65 -4.40 -6.34
N SER A 451 0.77 -4.72 -5.39
CA SER A 451 -0.56 -4.12 -5.31
C SER A 451 -0.48 -2.63 -4.95
N SER A 452 0.48 -2.21 -4.13
CA SER A 452 0.68 -0.79 -3.77
C SER A 452 0.96 0.11 -4.97
N ILE A 453 1.60 -0.39 -6.04
CA ILE A 453 1.77 0.39 -7.29
C ILE A 453 0.42 0.59 -7.99
N VAL A 454 -0.35 -0.49 -8.14
CA VAL A 454 -1.67 -0.44 -8.76
C VAL A 454 -2.56 0.53 -7.99
N CYS A 455 -2.57 0.40 -6.66
CA CYS A 455 -3.31 1.25 -5.76
C CYS A 455 -2.87 2.73 -5.84
N SER A 456 -1.57 2.99 -5.73
CA SER A 456 -1.03 4.36 -5.73
C SER A 456 -1.23 5.08 -7.07
N THR A 457 -1.29 4.36 -8.18
CA THR A 457 -1.56 4.95 -9.51
C THR A 457 -3.05 5.18 -9.75
N MET A 458 -3.92 4.38 -9.14
CA MET A 458 -5.37 4.47 -9.31
C MET A 458 -6.05 5.45 -8.34
N ILE A 459 -5.53 5.63 -7.13
CA ILE A 459 -6.08 6.59 -6.14
C ILE A 459 -6.18 8.02 -6.71
N PRO A 460 -5.16 8.58 -7.40
CA PRO A 460 -5.28 9.88 -8.05
C PRO A 460 -6.39 9.94 -9.11
N LEU A 461 -6.66 8.84 -9.82
CA LEU A 461 -7.74 8.78 -10.81
C LEU A 461 -9.12 8.83 -10.14
N VAL A 462 -9.25 8.23 -8.95
CA VAL A 462 -10.46 8.36 -8.14
C VAL A 462 -10.60 9.77 -7.58
N ALA A 463 -9.50 10.36 -7.12
CA ALA A 463 -9.47 11.74 -6.61
C ALA A 463 -9.91 12.77 -7.66
N LEU A 464 -9.62 12.51 -8.94
CA LEU A 464 -9.95 13.34 -10.09
C LEU A 464 -11.30 12.99 -10.76
N ASP A 465 -12.12 12.11 -10.17
CA ASP A 465 -13.38 11.59 -10.75
C ASP A 465 -13.27 10.88 -12.10
N VAL A 466 -12.05 10.52 -12.53
CA VAL A 466 -11.84 9.73 -13.75
C VAL A 466 -12.28 8.28 -13.52
N LEU A 467 -12.16 7.80 -12.29
CA LEU A 467 -12.52 6.45 -11.88
C LEU A 467 -13.48 6.48 -10.68
N SER A 468 -14.59 5.76 -10.78
CA SER A 468 -15.49 5.63 -9.62
C SER A 468 -14.87 4.76 -8.53
N LEU A 469 -15.16 5.11 -7.26
CA LEU A 469 -14.74 4.31 -6.09
C LEU A 469 -15.17 2.85 -6.21
N GLU A 470 -16.36 2.59 -6.76
CA GLU A 470 -16.88 1.24 -6.98
C GLU A 470 -16.06 0.44 -8.00
N ARG A 471 -15.57 1.06 -9.07
CA ARG A 471 -14.70 0.39 -10.04
C ARG A 471 -13.30 0.20 -9.48
N PHE A 472 -12.76 1.21 -8.81
CA PHE A 472 -11.48 1.12 -8.11
C PHE A 472 -11.42 -0.09 -7.18
N TRP A 473 -12.44 -0.25 -6.31
CA TRP A 473 -12.61 -1.41 -5.44
C TRP A 473 -12.41 -2.76 -6.14
N VAL A 474 -13.00 -2.91 -7.34
CA VAL A 474 -12.97 -4.16 -8.09
C VAL A 474 -11.55 -4.49 -8.54
N TYR A 475 -10.77 -3.48 -8.94
CA TYR A 475 -9.37 -3.66 -9.31
C TYR A 475 -8.48 -3.96 -8.10
N GLU A 476 -8.71 -3.29 -6.97
CA GLU A 476 -7.97 -3.55 -5.72
C GLU A 476 -8.15 -4.98 -5.23
N VAL A 477 -9.40 -5.44 -5.20
CA VAL A 477 -9.72 -6.82 -4.82
C VAL A 477 -9.05 -7.82 -5.76
N GLY A 478 -8.94 -7.50 -7.05
CA GLY A 478 -8.14 -8.27 -8.00
C GLY A 478 -6.65 -8.19 -7.71
N ALA A 479 -6.13 -7.00 -7.38
CA ALA A 479 -4.73 -6.77 -7.10
C ALA A 479 -4.23 -7.61 -5.92
N ASP A 480 -5.01 -7.74 -4.85
CA ASP A 480 -4.68 -8.59 -3.70
C ASP A 480 -4.52 -10.07 -4.12
N VAL A 481 -5.39 -10.57 -5.00
CA VAL A 481 -5.22 -11.90 -5.60
C VAL A 481 -3.95 -11.97 -6.45
N GLY A 482 -3.60 -10.91 -7.19
CA GLY A 482 -2.37 -10.88 -7.96
C GLY A 482 -1.10 -11.01 -7.11
N THR A 483 -1.07 -10.43 -5.91
CA THR A 483 0.08 -10.53 -4.99
C THR A 483 0.33 -11.94 -4.45
N THR A 484 -0.67 -12.83 -4.50
CA THR A 484 -0.48 -14.24 -4.12
C THR A 484 0.46 -14.94 -5.10
N GLY A 485 0.59 -14.44 -6.34
CA GLY A 485 1.58 -14.90 -7.30
C GLY A 485 3.02 -14.73 -6.79
N THR A 486 3.31 -13.66 -6.03
CA THR A 486 4.64 -13.46 -5.43
C THR A 486 4.96 -14.55 -4.42
N ALA A 487 3.98 -14.98 -3.63
CA ALA A 487 4.16 -16.08 -2.68
C ALA A 487 4.47 -17.41 -3.38
N ILE A 488 3.83 -17.66 -4.53
CA ILE A 488 4.10 -18.85 -5.35
C ILE A 488 5.53 -18.80 -5.90
N PHE A 489 5.97 -17.66 -6.44
CA PHE A 489 7.36 -17.51 -6.91
C PHE A 489 8.38 -17.67 -5.76
N ALA A 490 8.09 -17.13 -4.59
CA ALA A 490 8.93 -17.32 -3.42
C ALA A 490 8.99 -18.79 -2.98
N ALA A 491 7.88 -19.53 -3.06
CA ALA A 491 7.84 -20.95 -2.74
C ALA A 491 8.65 -21.80 -3.73
N LEU A 492 8.59 -21.46 -5.03
CA LEU A 492 9.38 -22.13 -6.07
C LEU A 492 10.90 -21.91 -5.91
N ALA A 493 11.30 -20.86 -5.19
CA ALA A 493 12.69 -20.55 -4.89
C ALA A 493 13.26 -21.31 -3.68
N THR A 494 12.41 -22.02 -2.91
CA THR A 494 12.87 -22.78 -1.73
C THR A 494 13.20 -24.23 -2.10
N GLU A 495 14.19 -24.82 -1.41
CA GLU A 495 14.55 -26.24 -1.56
C GLU A 495 13.37 -27.19 -1.27
N THR A 496 12.59 -26.89 -0.24
CA THR A 496 11.44 -27.68 0.20
C THR A 496 10.15 -27.13 -0.40
N LEU A 497 9.70 -27.60 -1.56
CA LEU A 497 8.56 -26.94 -2.24
C LEU A 497 7.20 -27.10 -1.53
N LYS A 498 6.90 -28.25 -0.92
CA LYS A 498 5.52 -28.59 -0.54
C LYS A 498 4.94 -27.66 0.53
N THR A 499 5.67 -27.40 1.61
CA THR A 499 5.19 -26.59 2.74
C THR A 499 5.11 -25.08 2.41
N PRO A 500 6.08 -24.44 1.75
CA PRO A 500 5.99 -23.05 1.30
C PRO A 500 4.95 -22.87 0.18
N LEU A 501 4.78 -23.84 -0.72
CA LEU A 501 3.73 -23.79 -1.73
C LEU A 501 2.33 -23.91 -1.10
N GLN A 502 2.17 -24.76 -0.08
CA GLN A 502 0.94 -24.81 0.71
C GLN A 502 0.62 -23.44 1.32
N LEU A 503 1.61 -22.76 1.90
CA LEU A 503 1.44 -21.40 2.42
C LEU A 503 1.01 -20.40 1.33
N ALA A 504 1.62 -20.47 0.15
CA ALA A 504 1.24 -19.64 -0.99
C ALA A 504 -0.23 -19.88 -1.41
N PHE A 505 -0.69 -21.14 -1.37
CA PHE A 505 -2.10 -21.45 -1.59
C PHE A 505 -3.01 -21.01 -0.44
N CYS A 506 -2.56 -21.03 0.82
CA CYS A 506 -3.33 -20.43 1.93
C CYS A 506 -3.58 -18.95 1.66
N HIS A 507 -2.56 -18.22 1.19
CA HIS A 507 -2.68 -16.82 0.81
C HIS A 507 -3.68 -16.64 -0.35
N PHE A 508 -3.58 -17.46 -1.40
CA PHE A 508 -4.53 -17.43 -2.52
C PHE A 508 -5.97 -17.70 -2.08
N CYS A 509 -6.20 -18.76 -1.29
CA CYS A 509 -7.51 -19.13 -0.78
C CYS A 509 -8.10 -18.04 0.12
N PHE A 510 -7.31 -17.40 0.99
CA PHE A 510 -7.75 -16.29 1.83
C PHE A 510 -8.36 -15.15 1.00
N ASN A 511 -7.62 -14.69 -0.02
CA ASN A 511 -8.09 -13.60 -0.88
C ASN A 511 -9.29 -14.06 -1.71
N PHE A 512 -9.22 -15.24 -2.32
CA PHE A 512 -10.29 -15.75 -3.18
C PHE A 512 -11.61 -15.96 -2.43
N ILE A 513 -11.57 -16.53 -1.23
CA ILE A 513 -12.76 -16.71 -0.38
C ILE A 513 -13.31 -15.34 0.05
N SER A 514 -12.44 -14.38 0.37
CA SER A 514 -12.87 -13.01 0.72
C SER A 514 -13.62 -12.32 -0.43
N ILE A 515 -13.21 -12.55 -1.70
CA ILE A 515 -13.96 -12.08 -2.87
C ILE A 515 -15.36 -12.67 -2.88
N PHE A 516 -15.45 -14.00 -2.72
CA PHE A 516 -16.72 -14.69 -2.74
C PHE A 516 -17.67 -14.21 -1.63
N LEU A 517 -17.16 -13.98 -0.43
CA LEU A 517 -17.95 -13.53 0.71
C LEU A 517 -18.40 -12.06 0.59
N PHE A 518 -17.51 -11.16 0.19
CA PHE A 518 -17.75 -9.71 0.32
C PHE A 518 -18.05 -9.00 -1.00
N TYR A 519 -17.60 -9.54 -2.13
CA TYR A 519 -17.85 -8.96 -3.44
C TYR A 519 -19.04 -9.61 -4.16
N SER A 520 -19.11 -10.95 -4.18
CA SER A 520 -20.14 -11.67 -4.94
C SER A 520 -21.55 -11.50 -4.39
N ILE A 521 -21.69 -11.17 -3.10
CA ILE A 521 -22.99 -10.96 -2.43
C ILE A 521 -23.35 -9.46 -2.48
N PRO A 522 -24.33 -9.02 -3.32
CA PRO A 522 -24.63 -7.60 -3.54
C PRO A 522 -24.94 -6.76 -2.30
N PRO A 523 -25.73 -7.22 -1.30
CA PRO A 523 -25.99 -6.42 -0.10
C PRO A 523 -24.73 -6.23 0.76
N VAL A 524 -23.83 -7.20 0.78
CA VAL A 524 -22.59 -7.15 1.57
C VAL A 524 -21.59 -6.17 0.97
N ARG A 525 -21.48 -6.12 -0.37
CA ARG A 525 -20.62 -5.19 -1.10
C ARG A 525 -20.86 -3.71 -0.75
N ARG A 526 -22.10 -3.34 -0.40
CA ARG A 526 -22.46 -1.95 -0.04
C ARG A 526 -21.85 -1.51 1.30
N ILE A 527 -21.50 -2.44 2.18
CA ILE A 527 -20.98 -2.16 3.52
C ILE A 527 -19.62 -1.43 3.45
N PRO A 528 -18.57 -1.99 2.81
CA PRO A 528 -17.27 -1.31 2.72
C PRO A 528 -17.36 -0.02 1.91
N LEU A 529 -18.15 0.03 0.83
CA LEU A 529 -18.35 1.23 0.03
C LEU A 529 -18.95 2.39 0.85
N ALA A 530 -19.98 2.11 1.65
CA ALA A 530 -20.63 3.13 2.47
C ALA A 530 -19.71 3.61 3.61
N ALA A 531 -18.99 2.70 4.25
CA ALA A 531 -18.03 3.01 5.30
C ALA A 531 -16.84 3.84 4.77
N ALA A 532 -16.28 3.46 3.64
CA ALA A 532 -15.21 4.21 2.97
C ALA A 532 -15.65 5.63 2.60
N ALA A 533 -16.84 5.79 2.01
CA ALA A 533 -17.39 7.11 1.69
C ALA A 533 -17.64 7.97 2.94
N PHE A 534 -18.06 7.36 4.05
CA PHE A 534 -18.21 8.05 5.33
C PHE A 534 -16.87 8.51 5.91
N LEU A 535 -15.86 7.64 5.90
CA LEU A 535 -14.52 7.95 6.41
C LEU A 535 -13.82 9.00 5.53
N GLY A 536 -14.02 8.96 4.21
CA GLY A 536 -13.57 10.00 3.27
C GLY A 536 -14.19 11.37 3.55
N ARG A 537 -15.51 11.45 3.76
CA ARG A 537 -16.17 12.72 4.13
C ARG A 537 -15.65 13.27 5.45
N THR A 538 -15.41 12.36 6.41
CA THR A 538 -14.90 12.73 7.74
C THR A 538 -13.48 13.26 7.66
N SER A 539 -12.59 12.63 6.88
CA SER A 539 -11.21 13.08 6.71
C SER A 539 -11.13 14.40 5.94
N ALA A 540 -12.01 14.63 4.95
CA ALA A 540 -12.11 15.90 4.24
C ALA A 540 -12.56 17.05 5.14
N ARG A 541 -13.45 16.77 6.10
CA ARG A 541 -13.88 17.74 7.11
C ARG A 541 -12.80 17.98 8.16
N TYR A 542 -12.17 16.93 8.67
CA TYR A 542 -11.16 16.98 9.73
C TYR A 542 -9.83 16.37 9.23
N ARG A 543 -8.94 17.20 8.66
CA ARG A 543 -7.71 16.69 8.01
C ARG A 543 -6.80 15.88 8.96
N TRP A 544 -6.74 16.25 10.24
CA TRP A 544 -5.97 15.55 11.26
C TRP A 544 -6.48 14.11 11.51
N PHE A 545 -7.75 13.83 11.21
CA PHE A 545 -8.36 12.51 11.37
C PHE A 545 -7.61 11.45 10.56
N ALA A 546 -7.10 11.80 9.38
CA ALA A 546 -6.37 10.86 8.54
C ALA A 546 -5.06 10.37 9.19
N PHE A 547 -4.33 11.24 9.88
CA PHE A 547 -3.13 10.84 10.63
C PHE A 547 -3.51 9.95 11.81
N VAL A 548 -4.53 10.33 12.57
CA VAL A 548 -5.05 9.53 13.69
C VAL A 548 -5.53 8.17 13.21
N TYR A 549 -6.15 8.09 12.03
CA TYR A 549 -6.54 6.83 11.41
C TYR A 549 -5.32 5.95 11.11
N ILE A 550 -4.28 6.48 10.47
CA ILE A 550 -3.08 5.70 10.12
C ILE A 550 -2.39 5.17 11.39
N PHE A 551 -2.05 6.07 12.32
CA PHE A 551 -1.38 5.68 13.57
C PHE A 551 -2.27 4.80 14.44
N GLY A 552 -3.57 5.09 14.48
CA GLY A 552 -4.57 4.34 15.22
C GLY A 552 -4.71 2.92 14.72
N THR A 553 -4.99 2.74 13.43
CA THR A 553 -5.33 1.45 12.83
C THR A 553 -4.12 0.55 12.63
N PHE A 554 -2.96 1.10 12.24
CA PHE A 554 -1.81 0.28 11.83
C PHE A 554 -0.68 0.18 12.86
N ILE A 555 -0.70 1.01 13.91
CA ILE A 555 0.32 0.99 14.96
C ILE A 555 -0.31 0.79 16.35
N ILE A 556 -1.15 1.72 16.79
CA ILE A 556 -1.69 1.72 18.15
C ILE A 556 -2.60 0.49 18.38
N PHE A 557 -3.57 0.25 17.49
CA PHE A 557 -4.49 -0.88 17.62
C PHE A 557 -3.75 -2.23 17.62
N PRO A 558 -2.85 -2.53 16.66
CA PRO A 558 -2.09 -3.77 16.69
C PRO A 558 -1.23 -3.94 17.93
N LEU A 559 -0.58 -2.86 18.42
CA LEU A 559 0.23 -2.92 19.63
C LEU A 559 -0.60 -3.15 20.90
N ILE A 560 -1.80 -2.56 21.01
CA ILE A 560 -2.72 -2.81 22.12
C ILE A 560 -3.17 -4.28 22.10
N VAL A 561 -3.63 -4.77 20.95
CA VAL A 561 -4.11 -6.15 20.81
C VAL A 561 -2.96 -7.15 21.04
N PHE A 562 -1.75 -6.84 20.57
CA PHE A 562 -0.54 -7.60 20.85
C PHE A 562 -0.23 -7.63 22.36
N GLY A 563 -0.28 -6.49 23.04
CA GLY A 563 -0.07 -6.41 24.49
C GLY A 563 -1.12 -7.17 25.30
N LEU A 564 -2.38 -7.19 24.85
CA LEU A 564 -3.42 -8.02 25.45
C LEU A 564 -3.16 -9.51 25.19
N ALA A 565 -2.76 -9.87 23.97
CA ALA A 565 -2.42 -11.24 23.61
C ALA A 565 -1.20 -11.75 24.39
N TYR A 566 -0.25 -10.87 24.70
CA TYR A 566 0.89 -11.13 25.59
C TYR A 566 0.42 -11.50 27.01
N ALA A 567 -0.55 -10.77 27.55
CA ALA A 567 -1.09 -11.05 28.88
C ALA A 567 -1.82 -12.41 28.94
N GLY A 568 -2.36 -12.89 27.82
CA GLY A 568 -3.01 -14.20 27.69
C GLY A 568 -4.08 -14.22 26.60
N TRP A 569 -4.38 -15.42 26.10
CA TRP A 569 -5.31 -15.62 24.98
C TRP A 569 -6.75 -15.13 25.23
N ILE A 570 -7.16 -15.05 26.51
CA ILE A 570 -8.51 -14.63 26.89
C ILE A 570 -8.72 -13.11 26.78
N TYR A 571 -7.68 -12.30 26.99
CA TYR A 571 -7.82 -10.84 27.04
C TYR A 571 -8.19 -10.19 25.70
N PRO A 572 -7.61 -10.59 24.55
CA PRO A 572 -8.06 -10.10 23.25
C PRO A 572 -9.52 -10.44 22.97
N ILE A 573 -9.99 -11.61 23.40
CA ILE A 573 -11.39 -12.03 23.23
C ILE A 573 -12.31 -11.15 24.07
N ILE A 574 -11.97 -10.94 25.36
CA ILE A 574 -12.72 -10.04 26.24
C ILE A 574 -12.78 -8.62 25.65
N PHE A 575 -11.65 -8.11 25.16
CA PHE A 575 -11.57 -6.81 24.53
C PHE A 575 -12.47 -6.73 23.29
N ALA A 576 -12.42 -7.73 22.41
CA ALA A 576 -13.29 -7.80 21.24
C ALA A 576 -14.78 -7.84 21.62
N ILE A 577 -15.17 -8.66 22.61
CA ILE A 577 -16.55 -8.72 23.12
C ILE A 577 -16.98 -7.36 23.67
N LEU A 578 -16.12 -6.67 24.42
CA LEU A 578 -16.41 -5.36 24.99
C LEU A 578 -16.60 -4.29 23.90
N VAL A 579 -15.74 -4.29 22.87
CA VAL A 579 -15.87 -3.39 21.71
C VAL A 579 -17.16 -3.67 20.94
N ILE A 580 -17.47 -4.95 20.67
CA ILE A 580 -18.71 -5.34 19.97
C ILE A 580 -19.93 -4.94 20.79
N PHE A 581 -19.92 -5.18 22.11
CA PHE A 581 -21.00 -4.80 23.01
C PHE A 581 -21.22 -3.28 23.03
N LEU A 582 -20.15 -2.49 23.12
CA LEU A 582 -20.21 -1.04 23.08
C LEU A 582 -20.79 -0.54 21.74
N CYS A 583 -20.25 -1.01 20.62
CA CYS A 583 -20.72 -0.66 19.27
C CYS A 583 -22.20 -1.05 19.05
N SER A 584 -22.60 -2.22 19.54
CA SER A 584 -23.98 -2.71 19.44
C SER A 584 -24.92 -1.86 20.29
N THR A 585 -24.51 -1.50 21.50
CA THR A 585 -25.27 -0.62 22.40
C THR A 585 -25.46 0.77 21.79
N ILE A 586 -24.40 1.38 21.25
CA ILE A 586 -24.47 2.66 20.55
C ILE A 586 -25.43 2.58 19.36
N LYS A 587 -25.34 1.52 18.55
CA LYS A 587 -26.21 1.31 17.40
C LYS A 587 -27.68 1.12 17.80
N ILE A 588 -27.95 0.31 18.82
CA ILE A 588 -29.31 0.07 19.35
C ILE A 588 -29.90 1.39 19.87
N ILE A 589 -29.15 2.13 20.68
CA ILE A 589 -29.58 3.44 21.20
C ILE A 589 -29.86 4.39 20.04
N SER A 590 -28.95 4.49 19.05
CA SER A 590 -29.12 5.38 17.90
C SER A 590 -30.35 5.04 17.05
N VAL A 591 -30.64 3.74 16.88
CA VAL A 591 -31.84 3.26 16.19
C VAL A 591 -33.11 3.56 17.00
N LEU A 592 -33.07 3.35 18.32
CA LEU A 592 -34.19 3.65 19.22
C LEU A 592 -34.48 5.16 19.29
N GLN A 593 -33.45 6.01 19.33
CA GLN A 593 -33.59 7.47 19.24
C GLN A 593 -34.31 7.89 17.95
N LYS A 594 -33.99 7.25 16.81
CA LYS A 594 -34.58 7.57 15.50
C LYS A 594 -35.98 6.99 15.30
N ARG A 595 -36.27 5.77 15.79
CA ARG A 595 -37.53 5.05 15.52
C ARG A 595 -38.56 5.14 16.64
N ARG A 596 -38.15 5.14 17.91
CA ARG A 596 -39.02 5.05 19.10
C ARG A 596 -38.41 5.85 20.29
N PRO A 597 -38.27 7.19 20.20
CA PRO A 597 -37.62 7.98 21.25
C PRO A 597 -38.34 7.94 22.60
N HIS A 598 -39.64 7.63 22.62
CA HIS A 598 -40.43 7.50 23.84
C HIS A 598 -40.04 6.30 24.71
N CYS A 599 -39.44 5.24 24.13
CA CYS A 599 -38.99 4.04 24.85
C CYS A 599 -37.65 4.25 25.59
N LEU A 600 -36.93 5.34 25.31
CA LEU A 600 -35.70 5.69 26.01
C LEU A 600 -35.99 6.66 27.15
N PRO A 601 -35.32 6.50 28.32
CA PRO A 601 -35.42 7.47 29.41
C PRO A 601 -34.83 8.82 28.96
N ARG A 602 -35.33 9.94 29.53
CA ARG A 602 -35.12 11.31 28.99
C ARG A 602 -33.64 11.63 28.68
N TRP A 603 -32.73 11.22 29.55
CA TRP A 603 -31.27 11.39 29.42
C TRP A 603 -30.59 10.60 28.28
N LEU A 604 -31.18 9.52 27.77
CA LEU A 604 -30.64 8.73 26.64
C LEU A 604 -31.33 9.04 25.30
N ARG A 605 -32.28 9.98 25.27
CA ARG A 605 -32.97 10.40 24.04
C ARG A 605 -32.10 11.23 23.11
N THR A 606 -31.15 11.96 23.69
CA THR A 606 -30.10 12.67 22.96
C THR A 606 -28.76 12.28 23.56
N TRP A 607 -27.68 12.46 22.80
CA TRP A 607 -26.32 12.24 23.29
C TRP A 607 -25.84 13.40 24.19
N ASP A 608 -26.75 14.28 24.65
CA ASP A 608 -26.39 15.53 25.30
C ASP A 608 -25.82 15.41 26.71
N PHE A 609 -25.84 14.21 27.28
CA PHE A 609 -25.24 13.92 28.57
C PHE A 609 -23.72 13.68 28.49
N LEU A 610 -23.19 13.24 27.33
CA LEU A 610 -21.76 12.96 27.16
C LEU A 610 -20.94 14.25 27.11
N PRO A 611 -19.70 14.37 27.57
CA PRO A 611 -18.91 15.58 27.35
C PRO A 611 -18.68 15.87 25.85
N PRO A 612 -18.52 17.14 25.41
CA PRO A 612 -18.32 17.52 24.01
C PRO A 612 -17.26 16.72 23.23
N PRO A 613 -16.11 16.33 23.80
CA PRO A 613 -15.09 15.51 23.12
C PRO A 613 -15.57 14.10 22.74
N LEU A 614 -16.66 13.60 23.33
CA LEU A 614 -17.25 12.31 23.00
C LEU A 614 -18.45 12.42 22.04
N ARG A 615 -18.92 13.64 21.75
CA ARG A 615 -20.07 13.90 20.85
C ARG A 615 -19.66 14.43 19.48
N SER A 616 -18.62 15.26 19.41
CA SER A 616 -18.22 15.91 18.16
C SER A 616 -16.71 15.98 18.01
N LEU A 617 -16.25 15.70 16.79
CA LEU A 617 -14.88 15.92 16.37
C LEU A 617 -14.53 17.41 16.22
N ASP A 618 -15.54 18.31 16.16
CA ASP A 618 -15.33 19.77 16.10
C ASP A 618 -14.53 20.28 17.31
N TYR A 619 -14.71 19.67 18.49
CA TYR A 619 -13.95 20.03 19.68
C TYR A 619 -12.44 19.80 19.50
N TYR A 620 -12.06 18.63 18.96
CA TYR A 620 -10.66 18.33 18.68
C TYR A 620 -10.12 19.13 17.50
N ASP A 621 -10.96 19.42 16.52
CA ASP A 621 -10.57 20.28 15.40
C ASP A 621 -10.11 21.66 15.90
N HIS A 622 -10.81 22.26 16.87
CA HIS A 622 -10.34 23.51 17.48
C HIS A 622 -8.99 23.41 18.19
N LEU A 623 -8.64 22.25 18.75
CA LEU A 623 -7.36 22.00 19.42
C LEU A 623 -6.23 21.80 18.41
N PHE A 624 -6.45 21.00 17.36
CA PHE A 624 -5.45 20.71 16.33
C PHE A 624 -5.27 21.87 15.32
N THR A 625 -6.25 22.76 15.20
CA THR A 625 -6.23 23.88 14.23
C THR A 625 -5.84 25.22 14.87
N CYS A 626 -5.13 25.22 16.01
CA CYS A 626 -4.87 26.44 16.80
C CYS A 626 -4.24 27.62 16.00
N ARG A 627 -5.02 28.70 15.92
CA ARG A 627 -4.77 30.16 15.77
C ARG A 627 -3.92 30.75 14.62
N CYS A 628 -3.03 30.04 13.92
CA CYS A 628 -2.25 30.71 12.85
C CYS A 628 -2.98 30.82 11.51
N ILE A 629 -3.93 29.92 11.20
CA ILE A 629 -4.63 29.89 9.90
C ILE A 629 -5.88 30.78 9.90
N ARG A 630 -6.40 31.13 11.08
CA ARG A 630 -7.65 31.90 11.22
C ARG A 630 -7.55 33.34 10.70
N ARG A 631 -6.34 33.90 10.58
CA ARG A 631 -6.16 35.28 10.07
C ARG A 631 -6.24 35.40 8.54
N VAL A 632 -6.17 34.29 7.80
CA VAL A 632 -6.16 34.34 6.32
C VAL A 632 -7.50 33.89 5.71
N SER A 633 -8.30 33.09 6.43
CA SER A 633 -9.61 32.63 5.94
C SER A 633 -10.76 33.61 6.19
N ASP A 634 -10.68 34.40 7.26
CA ASP A 634 -11.82 35.21 7.71
C ASP A 634 -11.91 36.58 6.99
N GLU A 635 -10.95 36.94 6.14
CA GLU A 635 -11.07 38.12 5.25
C GLU A 635 -11.85 37.84 3.97
N ASN A 636 -12.12 36.58 3.61
CA ASN A 636 -12.75 36.22 2.32
C ASN A 636 -14.13 35.55 2.42
N VAL A 637 -14.73 35.42 3.61
CA VAL A 637 -16.08 34.86 3.75
C VAL A 637 -16.92 35.71 4.71
N ASN A 638 -17.26 36.92 4.26
CA ASN A 638 -18.40 37.66 4.78
C ASN A 638 -19.60 37.45 3.87
N SER A 639 -20.41 36.43 4.16
CA SER A 639 -21.85 36.45 3.84
C SER A 639 -22.61 35.53 4.79
N GLU A 640 -23.35 36.18 5.69
CA GLU A 640 -24.12 35.62 6.80
C GLU A 640 -25.43 34.94 6.34
N GLN A 641 -25.45 34.29 5.17
CA GLN A 641 -26.68 33.70 4.58
C GLN A 641 -26.68 32.16 4.45
N ASP A 642 -25.54 31.48 4.57
CA ASP A 642 -25.48 30.03 4.34
C ASP A 642 -25.76 29.16 5.59
N VAL A 643 -25.77 29.76 6.79
CA VAL A 643 -25.93 28.99 8.04
C VAL A 643 -27.40 28.61 8.32
N VAL A 644 -28.38 29.27 7.70
CA VAL A 644 -29.81 29.02 7.97
C VAL A 644 -30.40 27.90 7.10
N LYS A 645 -29.78 27.54 5.96
CA LYS A 645 -30.34 26.53 5.03
C LYS A 645 -30.03 25.07 5.39
N MET A 646 -29.04 24.80 6.25
CA MET A 646 -28.67 23.44 6.65
C MET A 646 -29.43 22.85 7.86
N ARG A 647 -30.39 23.58 8.44
CA ARG A 647 -31.22 23.06 9.56
C ARG A 647 -32.59 22.48 9.14
N LYS A 648 -32.89 22.37 7.84
CA LYS A 648 -34.20 21.88 7.35
C LYS A 648 -34.15 20.83 6.23
N LEU A 649 -33.07 20.07 6.12
CA LEU A 649 -32.98 18.80 5.39
C LEU A 649 -32.24 17.79 6.27
#